data_AF-A0A8H5B7A7-F1
#
_entry.id   AF-A0A8H5B7A7-F1
#
_cell.length_a   1.000
_cell.length_b   1.000
_cell.length_c   1.000
_cell.angle_alpha   90.00
_cell.angle_beta   90.00
_cell.angle_gamma   90.00
#
_symmetry.space_group_name_H-M   'P 1'
#
loop_
_entity.id
_entity.type
_entity.pdbx_description
1 polymer ?
#
loop_
_entity_poly.entity_id
_entity_poly.type
_entity_poly.pdbx_seq_one_letter_code
_entity_poly.pdbx_strand_id
1 'polypeptide(L)'
;MLAMAFVRSLVWSVGGHRGRGAWGDYPIPDGLKVSECLPRDKWETPLRQAQLDVAPPTAPGLARYPAASTTSFELPLSAESLYLVSRGAYSGGSVDVVTSANQKQGSVTVVVTVKYFHEEMRDAVMVCRVERRKGDSGVGIFTPSYMWRGDAVYVETLIVLPEVDRNASPLHIKNLETDVPNTLHRLHAKTDLITFDKLNIRGSNGLISAVSLGATNARIVTSNAPISGVFNSTGNLSLETSNGAIQVSVKLHNKEASTPNKLSIITSNGPLEANIDLTSSSSPKKGSRDVAQPQYDVETTTSNSRLQTNFWRFPTDAVLRFSGTTSNGLAKAQINAEYQGAFEVQTSNGGATLQHHTQQDPSGRGRKRALKVERQGKTYVQGAVEWVGGRDGGRGKVQMGSVELATSNGEAVLVLSSEDLNTPSLHPLFVSLPLATHLHRLSKEIMARLTQFFDRMLGTVAEETKSEVGASDTQGVLDETVPTVAEPISSNTNVQEDDTMKAVETVTSSATQTRFVFVHFMVGNTYPYSVQDWLDDIKLASSYLIDGFVLNVGQEDWQRDRVRDCFAAATQLPSTTRFWFIFSFDMTSIPGNVASDVSYLTAYYQAHSGDARMFKHYRTGGATVSTFSGENCTFGQGSMENGWAYVKGVLNAITPAYFIPSFFIDPSRYNGISAIDGAFNWNGGWPIQLNAGSSRSDLVNAALNQDNAYLQNLTGGRTFMAACSPWFFTHYGPNTWNKNWIYRGDDHLFVRRWQQLISMRNQIDIVQVISWNDYGESHYIGPIKGAQPNSQAWVDGYPHEAWLALNSYFAAAFKKGAYAPVTKDQIFMWARPHPKDANAPESVPRPTNWQITDDKIWAVIFTTAPATVELYTTATDKVTFNVPAGMTKLSRDSAPDGGMKGTIVRNGAVVVECNPIGYRYESRPGVYNFNAAVAMS
;
A
#
# COMPACT_ATOMS: atom_id res chain seq x y z
N MET A 1 0.89 -7.94 -50.52
CA MET A 1 0.16 -8.94 -49.73
C MET A 1 -0.67 -8.21 -48.67
N LEU A 2 -1.82 -7.66 -49.06
CA LEU A 2 -2.59 -6.74 -48.22
C LEU A 2 -4.09 -6.86 -48.55
N ALA A 3 -4.59 -8.11 -48.54
CA ALA A 3 -5.93 -8.46 -49.06
C ALA A 3 -6.54 -9.76 -48.47
N MET A 4 -6.07 -10.26 -47.32
CA MET A 4 -6.57 -11.53 -46.73
C MET A 4 -7.05 -11.45 -45.27
N ALA A 5 -7.06 -10.26 -44.65
CA ALA A 5 -7.51 -10.08 -43.27
C ALA A 5 -9.01 -9.68 -43.14
N PHE A 6 -9.68 -9.31 -44.23
CA PHE A 6 -10.98 -8.63 -44.18
C PHE A 6 -12.21 -9.50 -44.54
N VAL A 7 -12.04 -10.81 -44.77
CA VAL A 7 -13.12 -11.71 -45.25
C VAL A 7 -13.44 -12.84 -44.25
N ARG A 8 -13.16 -12.64 -42.95
CA ARG A 8 -13.55 -13.59 -41.87
C ARG A 8 -14.53 -13.04 -40.82
N SER A 9 -14.99 -11.79 -40.94
CA SER A 9 -16.06 -11.24 -40.08
C SER A 9 -17.40 -11.04 -40.80
N LEU A 10 -17.56 -11.54 -42.03
CA LEU A 10 -18.76 -11.30 -42.86
C LEU A 10 -19.48 -12.59 -43.34
N VAL A 11 -19.53 -13.63 -42.50
CA VAL A 11 -20.45 -14.76 -42.67
C VAL A 11 -21.09 -15.12 -41.32
N TRP A 12 -21.84 -14.18 -40.75
CA TRP A 12 -22.86 -14.42 -39.70
C TRP A 12 -23.86 -13.25 -39.66
N SER A 13 -24.34 -12.86 -40.85
CA SER A 13 -25.48 -11.95 -41.04
C SER A 13 -26.25 -12.39 -42.28
N VAL A 14 -27.58 -12.24 -42.26
CA VAL A 14 -28.55 -12.83 -43.22
C VAL A 14 -28.68 -14.36 -43.10
N GLY A 15 -29.42 -14.80 -42.07
CA GLY A 15 -29.60 -16.23 -41.78
C GLY A 15 -30.68 -16.58 -40.74
N GLY A 16 -31.86 -15.93 -40.78
CA GLY A 16 -33.05 -16.40 -40.07
C GLY A 16 -33.30 -15.87 -38.65
N HIS A 17 -34.45 -15.23 -38.46
CA HIS A 17 -35.09 -15.14 -37.14
C HIS A 17 -35.52 -16.54 -36.67
N ARG A 18 -34.92 -17.08 -35.60
CA ARG A 18 -35.52 -18.01 -34.63
C ARG A 18 -34.54 -18.34 -33.50
N GLY A 19 -34.99 -18.20 -32.26
CA GLY A 19 -34.26 -18.65 -31.06
C GLY A 19 -34.15 -17.55 -30.00
N ARG A 20 -34.99 -17.64 -28.95
CA ARG A 20 -34.64 -17.03 -27.66
C ARG A 20 -33.43 -17.80 -27.13
N GLY A 21 -32.34 -17.11 -26.79
CA GLY A 21 -31.20 -17.74 -26.13
C GLY A 21 -31.68 -18.37 -24.82
N ALA A 22 -31.66 -19.70 -24.75
CA ALA A 22 -32.08 -20.42 -23.56
C ALA A 22 -30.97 -20.41 -22.50
N TRP A 23 -31.38 -20.50 -21.24
CA TRP A 23 -30.48 -20.87 -20.15
C TRP A 23 -29.74 -22.17 -20.51
N GLY A 24 -28.42 -22.13 -20.69
CA GLY A 24 -27.62 -23.34 -20.96
C GLY A 24 -26.49 -23.22 -22.01
N ASP A 25 -26.37 -22.11 -22.74
CA ASP A 25 -25.24 -21.93 -23.68
C ASP A 25 -23.96 -21.48 -22.95
N TYR A 26 -23.10 -22.45 -22.63
CA TYR A 26 -21.82 -22.23 -21.95
C TYR A 26 -20.64 -22.44 -22.92
N PRO A 27 -19.73 -21.46 -23.06
CA PRO A 27 -18.59 -21.53 -23.97
C PRO A 27 -17.44 -22.38 -23.40
N ILE A 28 -17.70 -23.67 -23.14
CA ILE A 28 -16.72 -24.65 -22.67
C ILE A 28 -15.73 -24.94 -23.82
N PRO A 29 -14.40 -24.90 -23.59
CA PRO A 29 -13.43 -25.15 -24.65
C PRO A 29 -13.47 -26.59 -25.19
N ASP A 30 -13.33 -26.74 -26.51
CA ASP A 30 -13.20 -28.04 -27.17
C ASP A 30 -12.03 -28.86 -26.59
N GLY A 31 -12.26 -30.16 -26.40
CA GLY A 31 -11.27 -31.08 -25.82
C GLY A 31 -11.14 -31.02 -24.30
N LEU A 32 -11.98 -30.23 -23.61
CA LEU A 32 -12.06 -30.22 -22.15
C LEU A 32 -13.15 -31.21 -21.68
N LYS A 33 -12.74 -32.28 -20.99
CA LYS A 33 -13.67 -33.24 -20.39
C LYS A 33 -14.15 -32.71 -19.04
N VAL A 34 -15.44 -32.42 -18.96
CA VAL A 34 -16.12 -32.05 -17.71
C VAL A 34 -16.61 -33.33 -17.04
N SER A 35 -16.33 -33.50 -15.75
CA SER A 35 -16.59 -34.77 -15.03
C SER A 35 -17.61 -34.64 -13.89
N GLU A 36 -17.45 -33.62 -13.05
CA GLU A 36 -18.32 -33.35 -11.92
C GLU A 36 -18.53 -31.83 -11.81
N CYS A 37 -19.70 -31.36 -12.20
CA CYS A 37 -20.14 -29.99 -11.94
C CYS A 37 -20.93 -29.95 -10.64
N LEU A 38 -20.84 -28.83 -9.91
CA LEU A 38 -21.74 -28.60 -8.79
C LEU A 38 -23.18 -28.45 -9.30
N PRO A 39 -24.12 -29.30 -8.83
CA PRO A 39 -25.54 -29.05 -8.99
C PRO A 39 -25.96 -27.88 -8.07
N ARG A 40 -27.07 -27.21 -8.43
CA ARG A 40 -27.50 -25.93 -7.82
C ARG A 40 -27.75 -26.01 -6.31
N ASP A 41 -28.07 -27.19 -5.81
CA ASP A 41 -28.35 -27.52 -4.41
C ASP A 41 -27.10 -27.77 -3.54
N LYS A 42 -25.90 -27.85 -4.15
CA LYS A 42 -24.63 -28.12 -3.45
C LYS A 42 -23.72 -26.91 -3.25
N TRP A 43 -24.19 -25.70 -3.56
CA TRP A 43 -23.54 -24.50 -3.05
C TRP A 43 -23.63 -24.46 -1.52
N GLU A 44 -22.55 -24.09 -0.84
CA GLU A 44 -22.65 -23.77 0.59
C GLU A 44 -23.66 -22.63 0.78
N THR A 45 -24.45 -22.73 1.87
CA THR A 45 -25.60 -21.86 2.16
C THR A 45 -25.23 -20.39 1.90
N PRO A 46 -26.04 -19.62 1.15
CA PRO A 46 -25.68 -18.28 0.74
C PRO A 46 -25.25 -17.45 1.94
N LEU A 47 -23.94 -17.13 1.98
CA LEU A 47 -23.32 -16.33 3.00
C LEU A 47 -23.80 -14.90 2.79
N ARG A 48 -24.93 -14.59 3.43
CA ARG A 48 -25.44 -13.23 3.55
C ARG A 48 -24.44 -12.43 4.37
N GLN A 49 -24.34 -11.14 4.10
CA GLN A 49 -23.23 -10.31 4.58
C GLN A 49 -22.99 -10.39 6.12
N ALA A 50 -24.04 -10.59 6.92
CA ALA A 50 -23.97 -10.80 8.37
C ALA A 50 -23.31 -12.13 8.85
N GLN A 51 -22.86 -13.01 7.94
CA GLN A 51 -22.17 -14.27 8.24
C GLN A 51 -20.76 -14.36 7.62
N LEU A 52 -20.32 -13.33 6.87
CA LEU A 52 -18.97 -13.28 6.28
C LEU A 52 -17.89 -12.73 7.23
N ASP A 53 -18.29 -12.23 8.41
CA ASP A 53 -17.46 -11.47 9.36
C ASP A 53 -16.41 -12.30 10.15
N VAL A 54 -15.92 -13.42 9.60
CA VAL A 54 -14.99 -14.36 10.29
C VAL A 54 -13.66 -14.59 9.53
N ALA A 55 -13.47 -13.97 8.36
CA ALA A 55 -12.21 -14.04 7.59
C ALA A 55 -11.33 -12.77 7.75
N PRO A 56 -9.98 -12.88 7.72
CA PRO A 56 -9.08 -11.77 8.08
C PRO A 56 -8.97 -10.66 6.99
N PRO A 57 -8.76 -9.39 7.38
CA PRO A 57 -8.97 -8.24 6.51
C PRO A 57 -7.70 -7.75 5.76
N THR A 58 -7.32 -8.39 4.64
CA THR A 58 -6.23 -7.88 3.76
C THR A 58 -6.47 -8.02 2.24
N ALA A 59 -7.65 -8.48 1.79
CA ALA A 59 -7.97 -8.57 0.36
C ALA A 59 -8.96 -7.46 -0.07
N PRO A 60 -8.51 -6.34 -0.67
CA PRO A 60 -9.41 -5.31 -1.17
C PRO A 60 -10.25 -5.84 -2.35
N GLY A 61 -11.57 -5.66 -2.27
CA GLY A 61 -12.54 -6.10 -3.28
C GLY A 61 -13.77 -6.84 -2.74
N LEU A 62 -13.82 -7.18 -1.44
CA LEU A 62 -14.79 -8.15 -0.93
C LEU A 62 -16.25 -7.69 -0.85
N ALA A 63 -16.53 -6.38 -0.71
CA ALA A 63 -17.85 -5.84 -0.32
C ALA A 63 -18.61 -5.07 -1.43
N ARG A 64 -18.89 -5.71 -2.57
CA ARG A 64 -19.77 -5.15 -3.62
C ARG A 64 -21.06 -5.95 -3.87
N TYR A 65 -21.18 -7.17 -3.34
CA TYR A 65 -22.24 -8.11 -3.64
C TYR A 65 -22.99 -8.51 -2.36
N PRO A 66 -24.34 -8.51 -2.34
CA PRO A 66 -25.13 -8.79 -1.14
C PRO A 66 -25.10 -10.25 -0.69
N ALA A 67 -24.66 -11.17 -1.55
CA ALA A 67 -24.51 -12.58 -1.25
C ALA A 67 -23.26 -13.16 -1.91
N ALA A 68 -22.69 -14.16 -1.24
CA ALA A 68 -21.66 -15.04 -1.79
C ALA A 68 -22.06 -16.51 -1.57
N SER A 69 -21.68 -17.38 -2.50
CA SER A 69 -21.76 -18.83 -2.32
C SER A 69 -20.39 -19.42 -2.65
N THR A 70 -19.94 -20.30 -1.78
CA THR A 70 -18.61 -20.91 -1.85
C THR A 70 -18.74 -22.39 -2.18
N THR A 71 -17.69 -22.91 -2.81
CA THR A 71 -17.46 -24.33 -3.04
C THR A 71 -15.97 -24.60 -3.03
N SER A 72 -15.55 -25.85 -2.85
CA SER A 72 -14.15 -26.24 -2.99
C SER A 72 -13.96 -27.58 -3.70
N PHE A 73 -12.78 -27.76 -4.31
CA PHE A 73 -12.35 -29.00 -4.93
C PHE A 73 -10.97 -29.40 -4.41
N GLU A 74 -10.82 -30.61 -3.87
CA GLU A 74 -9.49 -31.21 -3.67
C GLU A 74 -8.97 -31.77 -5.00
N LEU A 75 -7.84 -31.24 -5.47
CA LEU A 75 -7.08 -31.78 -6.60
C LEU A 75 -5.86 -32.55 -6.07
N PRO A 76 -5.48 -33.70 -6.65
CA PRO A 76 -4.28 -34.42 -6.23
C PRO A 76 -3.03 -33.63 -6.63
N LEU A 77 -2.15 -33.35 -5.66
CA LEU A 77 -0.88 -32.62 -5.90
C LEU A 77 0.05 -33.38 -6.87
N SER A 78 -0.13 -34.70 -6.98
CA SER A 78 0.59 -35.58 -7.91
C SER A 78 0.17 -35.46 -9.38
N ALA A 79 -0.88 -34.69 -9.70
CA ALA A 79 -1.35 -34.48 -11.07
C ALA A 79 -0.23 -33.99 -12.00
N GLU A 80 -0.27 -34.43 -13.27
CA GLU A 80 0.67 -33.95 -14.30
C GLU A 80 0.48 -32.46 -14.60
N SER A 81 -0.77 -31.99 -14.47
CA SER A 81 -1.11 -30.57 -14.50
C SER A 81 -2.24 -30.27 -13.53
N LEU A 82 -1.99 -29.34 -12.61
CA LEU A 82 -3.04 -28.58 -11.93
C LEU A 82 -3.46 -27.44 -12.87
N TYR A 83 -4.75 -27.22 -13.07
CA TYR A 83 -5.18 -26.11 -13.90
C TYR A 83 -6.52 -25.48 -13.53
N LEU A 84 -6.66 -24.19 -13.88
CA LEU A 84 -7.86 -23.39 -13.70
C LEU A 84 -8.22 -22.73 -15.04
N VAL A 85 -9.45 -22.91 -15.51
CA VAL A 85 -9.93 -22.30 -16.76
C VAL A 85 -11.25 -21.61 -16.52
N SER A 86 -11.44 -20.40 -17.08
CA SER A 86 -12.74 -19.70 -17.03
C SER A 86 -13.18 -19.19 -18.40
N ARG A 87 -14.49 -19.25 -18.67
CA ARG A 87 -15.09 -18.77 -19.92
C ARG A 87 -16.51 -18.24 -19.69
N GLY A 88 -16.92 -17.30 -20.53
CA GLY A 88 -18.24 -16.67 -20.50
C GLY A 88 -18.17 -15.17 -20.20
N ALA A 89 -19.31 -14.48 -20.31
CA ALA A 89 -19.35 -13.02 -20.17
C ALA A 89 -19.05 -12.51 -18.75
N TYR A 90 -19.25 -13.36 -17.73
CA TYR A 90 -19.21 -13.01 -16.30
C TYR A 90 -18.19 -13.82 -15.49
N SER A 91 -17.29 -14.54 -16.16
CA SER A 91 -16.30 -15.42 -15.52
C SER A 91 -15.05 -14.70 -14.98
N GLY A 92 -15.16 -13.39 -14.71
CA GLY A 92 -14.07 -12.52 -14.27
C GLY A 92 -14.02 -12.38 -12.75
N GLY A 93 -12.83 -12.19 -12.20
CA GLY A 93 -12.66 -11.84 -10.79
C GLY A 93 -11.22 -11.82 -10.33
N SER A 94 -10.84 -12.70 -9.41
CA SER A 94 -9.46 -12.85 -8.92
C SER A 94 -9.04 -14.32 -8.74
N VAL A 95 -7.75 -14.57 -8.91
CA VAL A 95 -7.04 -15.79 -8.54
C VAL A 95 -5.91 -15.45 -7.58
N ASP A 96 -5.98 -16.00 -6.39
CA ASP A 96 -4.92 -15.93 -5.39
C ASP A 96 -4.26 -17.30 -5.25
N VAL A 97 -2.93 -17.35 -5.35
CA VAL A 97 -2.13 -18.56 -5.10
C VAL A 97 -1.37 -18.38 -3.80
N VAL A 98 -1.75 -19.18 -2.79
CA VAL A 98 -1.27 -19.06 -1.40
C VAL A 98 -0.73 -20.40 -0.88
N THR A 99 -0.02 -20.33 0.24
CA THR A 99 0.40 -21.49 1.01
C THR A 99 -0.36 -21.56 2.33
N SER A 100 -0.61 -22.76 2.85
CA SER A 100 -1.17 -22.97 4.19
C SER A 100 -0.64 -24.25 4.81
N ALA A 101 -0.20 -24.21 6.07
CA ALA A 101 0.16 -25.42 6.81
C ALA A 101 -1.06 -26.24 7.29
N ASN A 102 -2.30 -25.76 7.12
CA ASN A 102 -3.51 -26.57 7.31
C ASN A 102 -3.87 -27.37 6.04
N GLN A 103 -3.24 -27.08 4.90
CA GLN A 103 -3.48 -27.79 3.66
C GLN A 103 -2.76 -29.15 3.69
N LYS A 104 -3.50 -30.20 3.31
CA LYS A 104 -3.05 -31.59 3.30
C LYS A 104 -1.91 -31.78 2.28
N GLN A 105 -0.80 -32.36 2.75
CA GLN A 105 0.48 -32.47 2.02
C GLN A 105 0.44 -33.20 0.66
N GLY A 106 -0.66 -33.89 0.32
CA GLY A 106 -0.86 -34.59 -0.95
C GLY A 106 -1.95 -33.98 -1.86
N SER A 107 -2.61 -32.90 -1.46
CA SER A 107 -3.69 -32.26 -2.22
C SER A 107 -3.52 -30.74 -2.34
N VAL A 108 -4.14 -30.17 -3.34
CA VAL A 108 -4.33 -28.73 -3.54
C VAL A 108 -5.82 -28.45 -3.45
N THR A 109 -6.21 -27.50 -2.59
CA THR A 109 -7.60 -27.08 -2.50
C THR A 109 -7.82 -25.88 -3.39
N VAL A 110 -8.77 -25.97 -4.31
CA VAL A 110 -9.25 -24.85 -5.11
C VAL A 110 -10.60 -24.43 -4.57
N VAL A 111 -10.64 -23.33 -3.83
CA VAL A 111 -11.88 -22.71 -3.34
C VAL A 111 -12.37 -21.72 -4.39
N VAL A 112 -13.65 -21.80 -4.74
CA VAL A 112 -14.30 -20.85 -5.66
C VAL A 112 -15.48 -20.20 -4.93
N THR A 113 -15.41 -18.88 -4.80
CA THR A 113 -16.46 -18.05 -4.19
C THR A 113 -17.09 -17.19 -5.27
N VAL A 114 -18.36 -17.49 -5.58
CA VAL A 114 -19.16 -16.72 -6.53
C VAL A 114 -19.93 -15.66 -5.77
N LYS A 115 -19.75 -14.40 -6.16
CA LYS A 115 -20.42 -13.23 -5.57
C LYS A 115 -21.41 -12.63 -6.54
N TYR A 116 -22.63 -12.36 -6.06
CA TYR A 116 -23.77 -12.08 -6.93
C TYR A 116 -24.83 -11.20 -6.24
N PHE A 117 -25.68 -10.57 -7.06
CA PHE A 117 -26.83 -9.79 -6.59
C PHE A 117 -28.11 -10.62 -6.46
N HIS A 118 -28.31 -11.59 -7.37
CA HIS A 118 -29.49 -12.45 -7.43
C HIS A 118 -29.05 -13.92 -7.53
N GLU A 119 -29.74 -14.82 -6.82
CA GLU A 119 -29.40 -16.26 -6.82
C GLU A 119 -29.45 -16.89 -8.23
N GLU A 120 -30.30 -16.36 -9.10
CA GLU A 120 -30.34 -16.68 -10.54
C GLU A 120 -28.97 -16.52 -11.22
N MET A 121 -28.17 -15.53 -10.82
CA MET A 121 -26.83 -15.30 -11.35
C MET A 121 -25.80 -16.30 -10.82
N ARG A 122 -25.92 -16.73 -9.55
CA ARG A 122 -25.15 -17.86 -8.98
C ARG A 122 -25.46 -19.15 -9.72
N ASP A 123 -26.75 -19.43 -9.95
CA ASP A 123 -27.24 -20.64 -10.60
C ASP A 123 -26.94 -20.69 -12.11
N ALA A 124 -26.50 -19.56 -12.67
CA ALA A 124 -25.89 -19.43 -13.98
C ALA A 124 -24.35 -19.60 -13.97
N VAL A 125 -23.67 -19.65 -12.82
CA VAL A 125 -22.25 -20.01 -12.75
C VAL A 125 -22.11 -21.51 -12.55
N MET A 126 -21.48 -22.16 -13.52
CA MET A 126 -21.17 -23.57 -13.49
C MET A 126 -19.70 -23.76 -13.13
N VAL A 127 -19.44 -24.27 -11.92
CA VAL A 127 -18.10 -24.66 -11.46
C VAL A 127 -17.99 -26.17 -11.50
N CYS A 128 -16.95 -26.69 -12.18
CA CYS A 128 -16.79 -28.13 -12.38
C CYS A 128 -15.35 -28.60 -12.24
N ARG A 129 -15.18 -29.85 -11.82
CA ARG A 129 -13.96 -30.60 -12.03
C ARG A 129 -13.78 -30.95 -13.51
N VAL A 130 -12.60 -30.64 -14.03
CA VAL A 130 -12.25 -30.80 -15.45
C VAL A 130 -10.95 -31.57 -15.62
N GLU A 131 -10.87 -32.31 -16.73
CA GLU A 131 -9.71 -33.08 -17.19
C GLU A 131 -9.45 -32.75 -18.67
N ARG A 132 -8.23 -32.33 -19.06
CA ARG A 132 -7.88 -32.11 -20.49
C ARG A 132 -7.16 -33.33 -21.08
N ARG A 133 -6.36 -34.02 -20.27
CA ARG A 133 -5.63 -35.24 -20.61
C ARG A 133 -5.60 -36.16 -19.39
N LYS A 134 -5.38 -37.45 -19.62
CA LYS A 134 -5.20 -38.44 -18.55
C LYS A 134 -4.07 -38.02 -17.61
N GLY A 135 -4.40 -37.71 -16.36
CA GLY A 135 -3.45 -37.26 -15.33
C GLY A 135 -3.46 -35.75 -15.05
N ASP A 136 -4.15 -34.95 -15.87
CA ASP A 136 -4.48 -33.56 -15.54
C ASP A 136 -5.64 -33.55 -14.51
N SER A 137 -5.67 -32.56 -13.61
CA SER A 137 -6.82 -32.34 -12.73
C SER A 137 -6.98 -30.85 -12.50
N GLY A 138 -8.16 -30.31 -12.79
CA GLY A 138 -8.41 -28.87 -12.71
C GLY A 138 -9.84 -28.50 -12.36
N VAL A 139 -10.06 -27.19 -12.25
CA VAL A 139 -11.36 -26.56 -12.06
C VAL A 139 -11.70 -25.67 -13.26
N GLY A 140 -12.92 -25.82 -13.76
CA GLY A 140 -13.48 -25.03 -14.85
C GLY A 140 -14.63 -24.17 -14.33
N ILE A 141 -14.62 -22.88 -14.67
CA ILE A 141 -15.62 -21.90 -14.26
C ILE A 141 -16.29 -21.31 -15.50
N PHE A 142 -17.53 -21.68 -15.73
CA PHE A 142 -18.27 -21.34 -16.95
C PHE A 142 -19.49 -20.49 -16.61
N THR A 143 -19.64 -19.37 -17.30
CA THR A 143 -20.86 -18.55 -17.29
C THR A 143 -21.45 -18.49 -18.70
N PRO A 144 -22.74 -18.16 -18.88
CA PRO A 144 -23.33 -18.01 -20.21
C PRO A 144 -22.57 -17.05 -21.14
N SER A 145 -22.68 -17.32 -22.44
CA SER A 145 -22.13 -16.46 -23.52
C SER A 145 -22.82 -15.09 -23.59
N TYR A 146 -24.06 -14.98 -23.12
CA TYR A 146 -24.90 -13.78 -23.17
C TYR A 146 -25.80 -13.69 -21.93
N MET A 147 -25.93 -12.51 -21.33
CA MET A 147 -26.90 -12.21 -20.28
C MET A 147 -27.33 -10.73 -20.34
N TRP A 148 -28.47 -10.42 -19.72
CA TRP A 148 -29.21 -9.17 -19.93
C TRP A 148 -28.62 -7.99 -19.11
N ARG A 149 -29.11 -6.77 -19.39
CA ARG A 149 -28.55 -5.54 -18.81
C ARG A 149 -28.92 -5.38 -17.33
N GLY A 150 -27.92 -5.24 -16.48
CA GLY A 150 -28.06 -4.77 -15.10
C GLY A 150 -27.19 -5.55 -14.11
N ASP A 151 -27.01 -6.84 -14.37
CA ASP A 151 -26.42 -7.76 -13.40
C ASP A 151 -24.88 -7.81 -13.46
N ALA A 152 -24.28 -8.19 -12.33
CA ALA A 152 -22.85 -8.44 -12.21
C ALA A 152 -22.59 -9.66 -11.32
N VAL A 153 -21.53 -10.40 -11.66
CA VAL A 153 -20.97 -11.50 -10.88
C VAL A 153 -19.47 -11.27 -10.76
N TYR A 154 -18.89 -11.68 -9.63
CA TYR A 154 -17.44 -11.70 -9.43
C TYR A 154 -17.02 -13.05 -8.88
N VAL A 155 -15.98 -13.64 -9.46
CA VAL A 155 -15.50 -14.96 -9.11
C VAL A 155 -14.15 -14.85 -8.40
N GLU A 156 -14.13 -15.11 -7.11
CA GLU A 156 -12.87 -15.25 -6.35
C GLU A 156 -12.45 -16.71 -6.36
N THR A 157 -11.21 -16.99 -6.74
CA THR A 157 -10.63 -18.33 -6.70
C THR A 157 -9.36 -18.32 -5.86
N LEU A 158 -9.33 -19.14 -4.81
CA LEU A 158 -8.17 -19.33 -3.95
C LEU A 158 -7.57 -20.71 -4.19
N ILE A 159 -6.34 -20.76 -4.68
CA ILE A 159 -5.56 -21.98 -4.84
C ILE A 159 -4.64 -22.12 -3.63
N VAL A 160 -4.98 -23.06 -2.73
CA VAL A 160 -4.27 -23.30 -1.48
C VAL A 160 -3.31 -24.49 -1.65
N LEU A 161 -2.02 -24.20 -1.57
CA LEU A 161 -0.93 -25.17 -1.64
C LEU A 161 -0.43 -25.54 -0.23
N PRO A 162 0.04 -26.77 0.01
CA PRO A 162 0.59 -27.15 1.31
C PRO A 162 1.90 -26.41 1.62
N GLU A 163 2.06 -25.96 2.85
CA GLU A 163 3.35 -25.47 3.35
C GLU A 163 4.30 -26.61 3.67
N VAL A 164 5.58 -26.41 3.33
CA VAL A 164 6.69 -27.26 3.77
C VAL A 164 7.50 -26.54 4.84
N ASP A 165 8.17 -27.31 5.70
CA ASP A 165 9.08 -26.76 6.70
C ASP A 165 10.18 -25.91 6.04
N ARG A 166 10.52 -24.77 6.65
CA ARG A 166 11.52 -23.81 6.11
C ARG A 166 12.94 -24.36 5.98
N ASN A 167 13.21 -25.53 6.55
CA ASN A 167 14.49 -26.24 6.46
C ASN A 167 14.43 -27.43 5.49
N ALA A 168 13.25 -27.75 4.94
CA ALA A 168 13.08 -28.76 3.91
C ALA A 168 13.32 -28.15 2.51
N SER A 169 13.49 -29.00 1.50
CA SER A 169 13.47 -28.56 0.11
C SER A 169 12.11 -27.93 -0.24
N PRO A 170 12.07 -26.84 -1.04
CA PRO A 170 10.82 -26.24 -1.49
C PRO A 170 9.88 -27.28 -2.13
N LEU A 171 8.58 -27.17 -1.86
CA LEU A 171 7.57 -28.02 -2.47
C LEU A 171 7.66 -27.90 -3.99
N HIS A 172 7.66 -29.04 -4.67
CA HIS A 172 7.82 -29.06 -6.12
C HIS A 172 6.52 -29.46 -6.82
N ILE A 173 6.03 -28.58 -7.70
CA ILE A 173 4.75 -28.74 -8.41
C ILE A 173 5.03 -28.89 -9.91
N LYS A 174 4.62 -30.02 -10.51
CA LYS A 174 4.91 -30.36 -11.91
C LYS A 174 4.46 -29.30 -12.91
N ASN A 175 3.18 -28.93 -12.88
CA ASN A 175 2.65 -27.85 -13.71
C ASN A 175 1.46 -27.18 -13.02
N LEU A 176 1.41 -25.84 -13.10
CA LEU A 176 0.23 -25.03 -12.79
C LEU A 176 -0.13 -24.18 -14.02
N GLU A 177 -1.33 -24.38 -14.56
CA GLU A 177 -1.84 -23.64 -15.72
C GLU A 177 -3.10 -22.84 -15.35
N THR A 178 -3.16 -21.55 -15.67
CA THR A 178 -4.39 -20.76 -15.59
C THR A 178 -4.70 -20.11 -16.93
N ASP A 179 -5.96 -20.21 -17.36
CA ASP A 179 -6.50 -19.51 -18.54
C ASP A 179 -7.83 -18.87 -18.15
N VAL A 180 -7.73 -17.70 -17.53
CA VAL A 180 -8.84 -16.98 -16.88
C VAL A 180 -8.86 -15.52 -17.37
N PRO A 181 -9.60 -15.20 -18.45
CA PRO A 181 -9.74 -13.82 -18.89
C PRO A 181 -10.45 -12.95 -17.84
N ASN A 182 -10.24 -11.64 -17.92
CA ASN A 182 -10.87 -10.63 -17.05
C ASN A 182 -10.65 -10.83 -15.54
N THR A 183 -9.58 -11.54 -15.18
CA THR A 183 -9.33 -12.01 -13.81
C THR A 183 -7.94 -11.56 -13.36
N LEU A 184 -7.87 -11.00 -12.15
CA LEU A 184 -6.62 -10.58 -11.48
C LEU A 184 -5.84 -11.82 -11.01
N HIS A 185 -4.52 -11.79 -11.05
CA HIS A 185 -3.67 -12.83 -10.45
C HIS A 185 -2.77 -12.24 -9.37
N ARG A 186 -2.83 -12.80 -8.17
CA ARG A 186 -1.95 -12.45 -7.03
C ARG A 186 -1.21 -13.70 -6.57
N LEU A 187 0.10 -13.72 -6.76
CA LEU A 187 0.96 -14.88 -6.49
C LEU A 187 1.77 -14.64 -5.21
N HIS A 188 1.24 -15.14 -4.09
CA HIS A 188 1.82 -14.97 -2.75
C HIS A 188 2.78 -16.11 -2.36
N ALA A 189 2.75 -17.23 -3.11
CA ALA A 189 3.69 -18.33 -2.95
C ALA A 189 5.14 -17.83 -3.10
N LYS A 190 5.98 -18.12 -2.10
CA LYS A 190 7.39 -17.69 -2.03
C LYS A 190 8.32 -18.79 -2.56
N THR A 191 9.38 -18.41 -3.27
CA THR A 191 10.37 -19.33 -3.87
C THR A 191 11.03 -20.28 -2.88
N ASP A 192 11.15 -19.85 -1.63
CA ASP A 192 11.81 -20.61 -0.57
C ASP A 192 10.89 -21.71 -0.01
N LEU A 193 9.60 -21.67 -0.35
CA LEU A 193 8.59 -22.63 0.06
C LEU A 193 8.07 -23.47 -1.11
N ILE A 194 7.92 -22.89 -2.30
CA ILE A 194 7.34 -23.56 -3.47
C ILE A 194 8.12 -23.25 -4.76
N THR A 195 8.31 -24.27 -5.59
CA THR A 195 8.81 -24.16 -6.97
C THR A 195 7.92 -24.93 -7.94
N PHE A 196 7.73 -24.38 -9.15
CA PHE A 196 6.96 -24.99 -10.22
C PHE A 196 7.88 -25.52 -11.32
N ASP A 197 7.72 -26.74 -11.81
CA ASP A 197 8.49 -27.20 -12.97
C ASP A 197 8.03 -26.49 -14.26
N LYS A 198 6.71 -26.30 -14.36
CA LYS A 198 6.06 -25.47 -15.37
C LYS A 198 5.01 -24.56 -14.72
N LEU A 199 4.95 -23.32 -15.18
CA LEU A 199 3.94 -22.35 -14.78
C LEU A 199 3.44 -21.59 -16.01
N ASN A 200 2.14 -21.68 -16.30
CA ASN A 200 1.53 -21.04 -17.46
C ASN A 200 0.36 -20.19 -16.98
N ILE A 201 0.53 -18.87 -16.93
CA ILE A 201 -0.51 -17.94 -16.46
C ILE A 201 -1.00 -17.12 -17.63
N ARG A 202 -2.30 -17.18 -17.90
CA ARG A 202 -2.94 -16.49 -19.00
C ARG A 202 -4.19 -15.74 -18.54
N GLY A 203 -4.18 -14.43 -18.73
CA GLY A 203 -5.30 -13.53 -18.52
C GLY A 203 -5.55 -12.62 -19.73
N SER A 204 -6.33 -11.56 -19.52
CA SER A 204 -6.60 -10.54 -20.55
C SER A 204 -6.60 -9.12 -20.00
N ASN A 205 -7.39 -8.84 -18.96
CA ASN A 205 -7.63 -7.48 -18.43
C ASN A 205 -7.30 -7.32 -16.93
N GLY A 206 -6.95 -8.40 -16.23
CA GLY A 206 -6.52 -8.34 -14.83
C GLY A 206 -5.00 -8.25 -14.70
N LEU A 207 -4.54 -7.40 -13.77
CA LEU A 207 -3.15 -7.33 -13.28
C LEU A 207 -2.63 -8.72 -12.92
N ILE A 208 -1.36 -8.97 -13.23
CA ILE A 208 -0.62 -10.13 -12.71
C ILE A 208 0.50 -9.62 -11.81
N SER A 209 0.47 -9.97 -10.52
CA SER A 209 1.47 -9.57 -9.52
C SER A 209 2.05 -10.78 -8.77
N ALA A 210 3.35 -10.73 -8.48
CA ALA A 210 4.07 -11.81 -7.78
C ALA A 210 5.00 -11.31 -6.68
N VAL A 211 4.87 -11.85 -5.46
CA VAL A 211 5.73 -11.49 -4.33
C VAL A 211 7.15 -12.04 -4.54
N SER A 212 7.29 -13.35 -4.76
CA SER A 212 8.54 -13.96 -5.24
C SER A 212 8.30 -15.38 -5.74
N LEU A 213 8.21 -15.54 -7.06
CA LEU A 213 7.73 -16.75 -7.73
C LEU A 213 8.89 -17.57 -8.32
N GLY A 214 8.91 -18.89 -8.08
CA GLY A 214 10.02 -19.75 -8.50
C GLY A 214 9.57 -20.84 -9.48
N ALA A 215 10.19 -20.92 -10.65
CA ALA A 215 9.89 -21.97 -11.64
C ALA A 215 11.11 -22.56 -12.35
N THR A 216 10.99 -23.74 -12.96
CA THR A 216 11.92 -24.22 -13.99
C THR A 216 11.56 -23.58 -15.33
N ASN A 217 10.29 -23.61 -15.74
CA ASN A 217 9.81 -22.90 -16.93
C ASN A 217 8.54 -22.11 -16.61
N ALA A 218 8.50 -20.83 -16.97
CA ALA A 218 7.32 -19.99 -16.77
C ALA A 218 6.94 -19.21 -18.03
N ARG A 219 5.64 -19.07 -18.28
CA ARG A 219 5.07 -18.19 -19.31
C ARG A 219 3.87 -17.46 -18.71
N ILE A 220 3.91 -16.14 -18.75
CA ILE A 220 2.93 -15.27 -18.11
C ILE A 220 2.44 -14.26 -19.15
N VAL A 221 1.13 -14.26 -19.43
CA VAL A 221 0.55 -13.53 -20.56
C VAL A 221 -0.74 -12.82 -20.13
N THR A 222 -0.88 -11.55 -20.45
CA THR A 222 -2.15 -10.81 -20.32
C THR A 222 -2.26 -9.78 -21.44
N SER A 223 -3.43 -9.50 -22.00
CA SER A 223 -3.52 -8.60 -23.16
C SER A 223 -3.29 -7.12 -22.78
N ASN A 224 -3.93 -6.66 -21.70
CA ASN A 224 -4.15 -5.25 -21.45
C ASN A 224 -3.62 -4.74 -20.11
N ALA A 225 -3.36 -5.65 -19.17
CA ALA A 225 -3.01 -5.30 -17.80
C ALA A 225 -1.49 -5.35 -17.54
N PRO A 226 -1.00 -4.68 -16.48
CA PRO A 226 0.41 -4.76 -16.10
C PRO A 226 0.84 -6.15 -15.62
N ILE A 227 2.14 -6.41 -15.71
CA ILE A 227 2.82 -7.54 -15.06
C ILE A 227 3.90 -6.96 -14.13
N SER A 228 3.86 -7.31 -12.84
CA SER A 228 4.83 -6.82 -11.87
C SER A 228 5.27 -7.87 -10.84
N GLY A 229 6.44 -7.64 -10.23
CA GLY A 229 6.94 -8.44 -9.11
C GLY A 229 8.27 -9.15 -9.37
N VAL A 230 8.55 -10.18 -8.56
CA VAL A 230 9.81 -10.94 -8.58
C VAL A 230 9.62 -12.33 -9.18
N PHE A 231 10.37 -12.65 -10.23
CA PHE A 231 10.28 -13.90 -10.99
C PHE A 231 11.63 -14.61 -11.08
N ASN A 232 11.75 -15.77 -10.45
CA ASN A 232 12.96 -16.58 -10.42
C ASN A 232 12.77 -17.80 -11.34
N SER A 233 13.65 -17.99 -12.32
CA SER A 233 13.60 -19.15 -13.23
C SER A 233 14.92 -19.92 -13.27
N THR A 234 14.87 -21.25 -13.31
CA THR A 234 16.05 -22.10 -13.56
C THR A 234 16.14 -22.65 -14.98
N GLY A 235 15.18 -22.31 -15.84
CA GLY A 235 15.08 -22.70 -17.25
C GLY A 235 14.63 -21.48 -18.07
N ASN A 236 13.44 -21.55 -18.67
CA ASN A 236 12.92 -20.44 -19.49
C ASN A 236 11.90 -19.57 -18.73
N LEU A 237 11.77 -18.30 -19.10
CA LEU A 237 10.78 -17.37 -18.59
C LEU A 237 10.27 -16.48 -19.74
N SER A 238 8.95 -16.44 -19.98
CA SER A 238 8.35 -15.40 -20.82
C SER A 238 7.31 -14.58 -20.05
N LEU A 239 7.34 -13.27 -20.26
CA LEU A 239 6.46 -12.27 -19.65
C LEU A 239 5.92 -11.39 -20.79
N GLU A 240 4.65 -11.55 -21.16
CA GLU A 240 4.07 -10.99 -22.37
C GLU A 240 2.80 -10.18 -22.08
N THR A 241 2.73 -8.94 -22.57
CA THR A 241 1.48 -8.17 -22.66
C THR A 241 1.38 -7.43 -23.99
N SER A 242 0.24 -6.81 -24.28
CA SER A 242 0.10 -5.90 -25.44
C SER A 242 0.04 -4.45 -24.98
N ASN A 243 -0.75 -4.13 -23.94
CA ASN A 243 -0.92 -2.75 -23.48
C ASN A 243 -0.35 -2.46 -22.08
N GLY A 244 -0.13 -3.47 -21.26
CA GLY A 244 0.36 -3.29 -19.90
C GLY A 244 1.81 -2.81 -19.81
N ALA A 245 2.13 -2.09 -18.74
CA ALA A 245 3.51 -1.94 -18.29
C ALA A 245 4.05 -3.28 -17.78
N ILE A 246 5.34 -3.56 -17.99
CA ILE A 246 6.04 -4.65 -17.32
C ILE A 246 7.12 -4.04 -16.43
N GLN A 247 7.03 -4.26 -15.11
CA GLN A 247 8.01 -3.79 -14.14
C GLN A 247 8.42 -4.93 -13.21
N VAL A 248 9.58 -5.55 -13.48
CA VAL A 248 9.95 -6.84 -12.89
C VAL A 248 11.39 -6.92 -12.43
N SER A 249 11.61 -7.70 -11.38
CA SER A 249 12.93 -8.20 -11.00
C SER A 249 13.00 -9.69 -11.32
N VAL A 250 13.97 -10.08 -12.14
CA VAL A 250 14.12 -11.45 -12.65
C VAL A 250 15.44 -12.04 -12.19
N LYS A 251 15.40 -13.23 -11.57
CA LYS A 251 16.60 -14.02 -11.30
C LYS A 251 16.64 -15.24 -12.21
N LEU A 252 17.57 -15.28 -13.15
CA LEU A 252 17.85 -16.48 -13.93
C LEU A 252 18.96 -17.27 -13.27
N HIS A 253 18.71 -18.56 -13.01
CA HIS A 253 19.69 -19.46 -12.42
C HIS A 253 20.04 -20.62 -13.35
N ASN A 254 21.16 -20.52 -14.04
CA ASN A 254 21.66 -21.57 -14.92
C ASN A 254 22.21 -22.75 -14.11
N LYS A 255 21.47 -23.86 -14.13
CA LYS A 255 21.88 -25.16 -13.56
C LYS A 255 22.85 -25.92 -14.47
N GLU A 256 22.64 -25.83 -15.78
CA GLU A 256 23.37 -26.58 -16.81
C GLU A 256 24.02 -25.62 -17.80
N ALA A 257 25.35 -25.50 -17.73
CA ALA A 257 26.08 -24.50 -18.49
C ALA A 257 25.91 -24.62 -20.02
N SER A 258 25.82 -25.84 -20.55
CA SER A 258 25.64 -26.10 -21.99
C SER A 258 24.25 -25.72 -22.54
N THR A 259 23.28 -25.42 -21.67
CA THR A 259 21.88 -25.19 -22.05
C THR A 259 21.51 -23.73 -21.76
N PRO A 260 21.20 -22.90 -22.78
CA PRO A 260 20.88 -21.50 -22.54
C PRO A 260 19.53 -21.32 -21.83
N ASN A 261 19.52 -20.52 -20.76
CA ASN A 261 18.28 -20.03 -20.16
C ASN A 261 17.70 -18.93 -21.06
N LYS A 262 16.43 -19.07 -21.45
CA LYS A 262 15.75 -18.07 -22.29
C LYS A 262 14.83 -17.18 -21.47
N LEU A 263 15.03 -15.87 -21.54
CA LEU A 263 14.13 -14.85 -21.01
C LEU A 263 13.57 -14.02 -22.15
N SER A 264 12.26 -13.87 -22.23
CA SER A 264 11.60 -12.97 -23.18
C SER A 264 10.59 -12.09 -22.44
N ILE A 265 10.76 -10.77 -22.52
CA ILE A 265 9.88 -9.79 -21.88
C ILE A 265 9.32 -8.89 -22.98
N ILE A 266 8.04 -8.99 -23.29
CA ILE A 266 7.43 -8.33 -24.45
C ILE A 266 6.19 -7.55 -24.01
N THR A 267 6.14 -6.28 -24.38
CA THR A 267 4.91 -5.49 -24.45
C THR A 267 4.79 -4.85 -25.84
N SER A 268 3.73 -4.12 -26.14
CA SER A 268 3.64 -3.32 -27.39
C SER A 268 3.49 -1.84 -27.06
N ASN A 269 2.62 -1.50 -26.11
CA ASN A 269 2.28 -0.11 -25.80
C ASN A 269 2.80 0.38 -24.44
N GLY A 270 2.93 -0.51 -23.45
CA GLY A 270 3.37 -0.11 -22.11
C GLY A 270 4.89 0.04 -21.99
N PRO A 271 5.38 0.76 -20.96
CA PRO A 271 6.80 0.81 -20.62
C PRO A 271 7.28 -0.55 -20.11
N LEU A 272 8.53 -0.89 -20.42
CA LEU A 272 9.21 -2.10 -19.96
C LEU A 272 10.39 -1.69 -19.09
N GLU A 273 10.42 -2.18 -17.85
CA GLU A 273 11.52 -2.03 -16.91
C GLU A 273 11.85 -3.38 -16.27
N ALA A 274 13.06 -3.88 -16.55
CA ALA A 274 13.50 -5.21 -16.13
C ALA A 274 14.85 -5.15 -15.42
N ASN A 275 14.87 -5.55 -14.15
CA ASN A 275 16.08 -5.73 -13.34
C ASN A 275 16.45 -7.21 -13.35
N ILE A 276 17.60 -7.59 -13.90
CA ILE A 276 17.96 -8.98 -14.20
C ILE A 276 19.23 -9.37 -13.44
N ASP A 277 19.10 -10.41 -12.61
CA ASP A 277 20.19 -11.10 -11.92
C ASP A 277 20.47 -12.44 -12.60
N LEU A 278 21.62 -12.55 -13.27
CA LEU A 278 22.09 -13.81 -13.85
C LEU A 278 23.01 -14.52 -12.84
N THR A 279 22.73 -15.80 -12.56
CA THR A 279 23.46 -16.61 -11.58
C THR A 279 23.63 -18.04 -12.08
N SER A 280 24.69 -18.76 -11.71
CA SER A 280 24.87 -20.15 -12.13
C SER A 280 25.45 -21.02 -11.02
N SER A 281 25.14 -22.31 -11.07
CA SER A 281 25.76 -23.34 -10.22
C SER A 281 27.11 -23.85 -10.77
N SER A 282 27.41 -23.65 -12.06
CA SER A 282 28.67 -24.14 -12.65
C SER A 282 29.82 -23.17 -12.40
N SER A 283 30.51 -23.36 -11.27
CA SER A 283 31.81 -22.72 -11.01
C SER A 283 32.93 -23.44 -11.76
N PRO A 284 33.91 -22.73 -12.37
CA PRO A 284 35.06 -23.36 -13.00
C PRO A 284 35.91 -24.16 -12.00
N LYS A 285 35.88 -25.49 -12.10
CA LYS A 285 36.77 -26.36 -11.32
C LYS A 285 38.24 -26.01 -11.65
N LYS A 286 39.00 -25.65 -10.62
CA LYS A 286 40.40 -25.21 -10.70
C LYS A 286 41.27 -26.31 -11.34
N GLY A 287 41.54 -26.18 -12.64
CA GLY A 287 42.39 -27.11 -13.42
C GLY A 287 41.74 -27.77 -14.64
N SER A 288 40.42 -27.67 -14.86
CA SER A 288 39.82 -28.16 -16.12
C SER A 288 40.11 -27.22 -17.28
N ARG A 289 40.43 -27.78 -18.46
CA ARG A 289 40.58 -27.04 -19.73
C ARG A 289 39.26 -26.83 -20.45
N ASP A 290 38.32 -27.75 -20.28
CA ASP A 290 36.98 -27.70 -20.85
C ASP A 290 35.97 -27.50 -19.70
N VAL A 291 35.51 -26.27 -19.53
CA VAL A 291 34.41 -25.91 -18.63
C VAL A 291 33.35 -25.26 -19.50
N ALA A 292 32.19 -25.90 -19.64
CA ALA A 292 31.05 -25.29 -20.30
C ALA A 292 30.68 -23.98 -19.57
N GLN A 293 30.48 -22.91 -20.32
CA GLN A 293 30.16 -21.59 -19.81
C GLN A 293 28.63 -21.42 -19.69
N PRO A 294 28.09 -20.86 -18.60
CA PRO A 294 26.66 -20.56 -18.48
C PRO A 294 26.19 -19.70 -19.64
N GLN A 295 25.07 -20.05 -20.27
CA GLN A 295 24.50 -19.29 -21.39
C GLN A 295 23.13 -18.70 -21.03
N TYR A 296 22.89 -17.48 -21.48
CA TYR A 296 21.62 -16.78 -21.33
C TYR A 296 21.24 -16.12 -22.66
N ASP A 297 20.05 -16.44 -23.16
CA ASP A 297 19.42 -15.72 -24.28
C ASP A 297 18.33 -14.82 -23.68
N VAL A 298 18.46 -13.50 -23.84
CA VAL A 298 17.53 -12.52 -23.24
C VAL A 298 16.98 -11.59 -24.32
N GLU A 299 15.66 -11.51 -24.40
CA GLU A 299 14.92 -10.63 -25.29
C GLU A 299 14.06 -9.69 -24.44
N THR A 300 14.14 -8.39 -24.74
CA THR A 300 13.22 -7.39 -24.19
C THR A 300 12.68 -6.52 -25.32
N THR A 301 11.36 -6.39 -25.44
CA THR A 301 10.73 -5.68 -26.56
C THR A 301 9.53 -4.87 -26.11
N THR A 302 9.43 -3.62 -26.59
CA THR A 302 8.17 -2.85 -26.64
C THR A 302 8.05 -2.23 -28.03
N SER A 303 7.00 -1.45 -28.32
CA SER A 303 6.88 -0.73 -29.60
C SER A 303 6.73 0.76 -29.39
N ASN A 304 5.84 1.19 -28.49
CA ASN A 304 5.47 2.60 -28.36
C ASN A 304 6.06 3.33 -27.14
N SER A 305 6.62 2.61 -26.17
CA SER A 305 7.08 3.18 -24.89
C SER A 305 8.58 2.96 -24.64
N ARG A 306 9.09 3.50 -23.52
CA ARG A 306 10.46 3.28 -23.06
C ARG A 306 10.72 1.81 -22.71
N LEU A 307 11.94 1.37 -22.98
CA LEU A 307 12.52 0.09 -22.58
C LEU A 307 13.76 0.36 -21.74
N GLN A 308 13.82 -0.23 -20.55
CA GLN A 308 15.01 -0.25 -19.72
C GLN A 308 15.29 -1.66 -19.20
N THR A 309 16.48 -2.19 -19.52
CA THR A 309 16.92 -3.53 -19.10
C THR A 309 18.26 -3.44 -18.39
N ASN A 310 18.29 -3.76 -17.09
CA ASN A 310 19.48 -3.62 -16.25
C ASN A 310 19.96 -5.01 -15.80
N PHE A 311 21.18 -5.41 -16.16
CA PHE A 311 21.81 -6.66 -15.72
C PHE A 311 22.74 -6.38 -14.54
N TRP A 312 22.23 -6.48 -13.32
CA TRP A 312 22.97 -6.10 -12.11
C TRP A 312 24.00 -7.15 -11.71
N ARG A 313 23.60 -8.43 -11.68
CA ARG A 313 24.51 -9.57 -11.44
C ARG A 313 24.74 -10.38 -12.70
N PHE A 314 26.00 -10.77 -12.89
CA PHE A 314 26.46 -11.53 -14.05
C PHE A 314 27.55 -12.51 -13.59
N PRO A 315 27.48 -13.82 -13.94
CA PRO A 315 28.53 -14.76 -13.59
C PRO A 315 29.76 -14.55 -14.47
N THR A 316 30.95 -14.54 -13.86
CA THR A 316 32.23 -14.45 -14.56
C THR A 316 32.33 -15.49 -15.69
N ASP A 317 32.81 -15.07 -16.85
CA ASP A 317 32.95 -15.87 -18.08
C ASP A 317 31.63 -16.52 -18.61
N ALA A 318 30.45 -16.04 -18.21
CA ALA A 318 29.19 -16.45 -18.83
C ALA A 318 28.93 -15.78 -20.21
N VAL A 319 28.13 -16.45 -21.04
CA VAL A 319 27.70 -15.98 -22.37
C VAL A 319 26.31 -15.36 -22.26
N LEU A 320 26.17 -14.09 -22.67
CA LEU A 320 24.87 -13.43 -22.82
C LEU A 320 24.63 -13.13 -24.30
N ARG A 321 23.47 -13.53 -24.81
CA ARG A 321 22.91 -13.06 -26.08
C ARG A 321 21.69 -12.19 -25.73
N PHE A 322 21.85 -10.88 -25.74
CA PHE A 322 20.80 -9.94 -25.37
C PHE A 322 20.31 -9.15 -26.59
N SER A 323 18.99 -9.08 -26.78
CA SER A 323 18.33 -8.19 -27.74
C SER A 323 17.30 -7.30 -27.03
N GLY A 324 17.45 -5.99 -27.16
CA GLY A 324 16.56 -4.98 -26.58
C GLY A 324 16.00 -4.07 -27.67
N THR A 325 14.67 -4.05 -27.89
CA THR A 325 14.08 -3.28 -29.01
C THR A 325 12.84 -2.45 -28.63
N THR A 326 12.72 -1.24 -29.17
CA THR A 326 11.48 -0.43 -29.14
C THR A 326 11.35 0.42 -30.40
N SER A 327 10.16 0.69 -30.92
CA SER A 327 10.04 1.52 -32.14
C SER A 327 10.12 3.01 -31.82
N ASN A 328 9.40 3.48 -30.79
CA ASN A 328 9.19 4.91 -30.55
C ASN A 328 9.83 5.46 -29.28
N GLY A 329 10.08 4.62 -28.27
CA GLY A 329 10.66 5.06 -27.00
C GLY A 329 12.19 4.97 -26.95
N LEU A 330 12.73 5.43 -25.82
CA LEU A 330 14.11 5.16 -25.39
C LEU A 330 14.35 3.65 -25.30
N ALA A 331 15.40 3.15 -25.93
CA ALA A 331 15.97 1.83 -25.67
C ALA A 331 17.21 2.00 -24.78
N LYS A 332 17.15 1.61 -23.51
CA LYS A 332 18.29 1.66 -22.59
C LYS A 332 18.63 0.27 -22.06
N ALA A 333 19.92 -0.07 -22.08
CA ALA A 333 20.41 -1.26 -21.38
C ALA A 333 21.65 -0.94 -20.55
N GLN A 334 21.70 -1.45 -19.33
CA GLN A 334 22.90 -1.42 -18.48
C GLN A 334 23.35 -2.85 -18.24
N ILE A 335 24.61 -3.14 -18.57
CA ILE A 335 25.18 -4.48 -18.51
C ILE A 335 26.43 -4.46 -17.64
N ASN A 336 26.45 -5.35 -16.64
CA ASN A 336 27.60 -5.54 -15.75
C ASN A 336 28.90 -5.70 -16.55
N ALA A 337 29.97 -5.03 -16.13
CA ALA A 337 31.25 -5.04 -16.84
C ALA A 337 32.02 -6.38 -16.83
N GLU A 338 31.51 -7.39 -16.12
CA GLU A 338 31.82 -8.82 -16.32
C GLU A 338 31.55 -9.31 -17.77
N TYR A 339 30.59 -8.69 -18.48
CA TYR A 339 30.23 -9.05 -19.84
C TYR A 339 31.44 -8.97 -20.81
N GLN A 340 31.56 -10.02 -21.63
CA GLN A 340 32.51 -10.12 -22.73
C GLN A 340 31.76 -10.49 -24.01
N GLY A 341 31.94 -9.71 -25.07
CA GLY A 341 31.30 -9.98 -26.35
C GLY A 341 31.15 -8.76 -27.25
N ALA A 342 30.52 -9.00 -28.40
CA ALA A 342 30.17 -7.95 -29.35
C ALA A 342 28.99 -7.11 -28.82
N PHE A 343 28.91 -5.86 -29.23
CA PHE A 343 27.74 -5.02 -29.02
C PHE A 343 27.40 -4.19 -30.25
N GLU A 344 26.11 -4.00 -30.47
CA GLU A 344 25.52 -3.17 -31.50
C GLU A 344 24.40 -2.34 -30.88
N VAL A 345 24.50 -1.01 -31.02
CA VAL A 345 23.55 -0.02 -30.54
C VAL A 345 23.12 0.77 -31.76
N GLN A 346 21.82 0.78 -32.09
CA GLN A 346 21.34 1.41 -33.32
C GLN A 346 20.00 2.13 -33.14
N THR A 347 19.81 3.19 -33.91
CA THR A 347 18.54 3.91 -34.06
C THR A 347 18.36 4.38 -35.49
N SER A 348 17.13 4.63 -35.95
CA SER A 348 16.93 5.21 -37.29
C SER A 348 17.01 6.74 -37.28
N ASN A 349 16.43 7.39 -36.26
CA ASN A 349 16.27 8.85 -36.22
C ASN A 349 16.89 9.53 -34.98
N GLY A 350 17.06 8.81 -33.87
CA GLY A 350 17.58 9.38 -32.61
C GLY A 350 19.11 9.38 -32.49
N GLY A 351 19.62 9.38 -31.25
CA GLY A 351 21.04 9.19 -30.94
C GLY A 351 21.34 7.76 -30.48
N ALA A 352 22.46 7.18 -30.92
CA ALA A 352 23.03 5.95 -30.38
C ALA A 352 24.25 6.27 -29.51
N THR A 353 24.26 5.82 -28.25
CA THR A 353 25.30 6.15 -27.26
C THR A 353 25.82 4.89 -26.57
N LEU A 354 27.14 4.83 -26.42
CA LEU A 354 27.84 3.87 -25.57
C LEU A 354 28.48 4.60 -24.39
N GLN A 355 28.12 4.20 -23.17
CA GLN A 355 28.79 4.61 -21.93
C GLN A 355 29.58 3.41 -21.40
N HIS A 356 30.82 3.62 -20.95
CA HIS A 356 31.66 2.53 -20.44
C HIS A 356 32.54 3.01 -19.30
N HIS A 357 32.78 2.13 -18.33
CA HIS A 357 33.56 2.43 -17.14
C HIS A 357 34.70 1.41 -16.98
N THR A 358 35.81 1.88 -16.41
CA THR A 358 37.01 1.08 -16.17
C THR A 358 36.84 0.29 -14.89
N GLN A 359 36.96 -1.03 -14.95
CA GLN A 359 36.86 -1.93 -13.79
C GLN A 359 38.15 -2.74 -13.61
N GLN A 360 38.46 -3.08 -12.36
CA GLN A 360 39.40 -4.14 -12.01
C GLN A 360 38.87 -5.53 -12.44
N ASP A 361 39.74 -6.43 -12.90
CA ASP A 361 39.34 -7.78 -13.36
C ASP A 361 38.63 -8.58 -12.26
N PRO A 362 37.31 -8.82 -12.38
CA PRO A 362 36.49 -9.42 -11.33
C PRO A 362 36.83 -10.90 -11.08
N SER A 363 37.53 -11.55 -12.02
CA SER A 363 38.03 -12.91 -11.84
C SER A 363 39.32 -13.02 -11.02
N GLY A 364 39.94 -11.90 -10.66
CA GLY A 364 41.21 -11.85 -9.93
C GLY A 364 42.43 -12.40 -10.70
N ARG A 365 42.30 -12.68 -12.01
CA ARG A 365 43.38 -13.23 -12.86
C ARG A 365 44.39 -12.17 -13.31
N GLY A 366 44.11 -10.89 -13.08
CA GLY A 366 44.96 -9.76 -13.49
C GLY A 366 44.82 -9.42 -14.97
N ARG A 367 43.67 -9.74 -15.58
CA ARG A 367 43.32 -9.34 -16.94
C ARG A 367 43.13 -7.81 -17.01
N LYS A 368 43.21 -7.24 -18.21
CA LYS A 368 42.83 -5.84 -18.50
C LYS A 368 41.58 -5.83 -19.38
N ARG A 369 40.66 -4.90 -19.14
CA ARG A 369 39.47 -4.72 -19.97
C ARG A 369 39.86 -4.03 -21.27
N ALA A 370 39.67 -4.69 -22.40
CA ALA A 370 39.87 -4.12 -23.73
C ALA A 370 38.50 -3.82 -24.35
N LEU A 371 38.25 -2.54 -24.64
CA LEU A 371 37.09 -2.08 -25.39
C LEU A 371 37.56 -1.62 -26.78
N LYS A 372 36.99 -2.20 -27.83
CA LYS A 372 37.25 -1.84 -29.22
C LYS A 372 35.94 -1.38 -29.86
N VAL A 373 35.78 -0.07 -30.07
CA VAL A 373 34.73 0.48 -30.92
C VAL A 373 35.19 0.34 -32.37
N GLU A 374 34.41 -0.35 -33.20
CA GLU A 374 34.78 -0.64 -34.59
C GLU A 374 34.11 0.32 -35.57
N ARG A 375 32.86 0.73 -35.28
CA ARG A 375 32.11 1.71 -36.07
C ARG A 375 31.28 2.59 -35.15
N GLN A 376 31.31 3.90 -35.35
CA GLN A 376 30.52 4.85 -34.58
C GLN A 376 30.02 5.99 -35.47
N GLY A 377 28.76 6.36 -35.30
CA GLY A 377 28.11 7.52 -35.92
C GLY A 377 27.00 8.05 -35.02
N LYS A 378 26.22 9.04 -35.49
CA LYS A 378 25.12 9.61 -34.70
C LYS A 378 24.06 8.55 -34.33
N THR A 379 23.77 7.64 -35.26
CA THR A 379 22.66 6.68 -35.19
C THR A 379 23.10 5.24 -34.93
N TYR A 380 24.41 4.96 -34.81
CA TYR A 380 24.91 3.61 -34.51
C TYR A 380 26.22 3.63 -33.73
N VAL A 381 26.43 2.61 -32.88
CA VAL A 381 27.70 2.27 -32.26
C VAL A 381 27.87 0.76 -32.27
N GLN A 382 28.95 0.25 -32.86
CA GLN A 382 29.26 -1.18 -32.96
C GLN A 382 30.69 -1.43 -32.47
N GLY A 383 30.91 -2.53 -31.75
CA GLY A 383 32.22 -2.91 -31.25
C GLY A 383 32.22 -4.21 -30.43
N ALA A 384 33.29 -4.42 -29.68
CA ALA A 384 33.43 -5.55 -28.77
C ALA A 384 34.16 -5.16 -27.48
N VAL A 385 33.89 -5.89 -26.40
CA VAL A 385 34.58 -5.79 -25.11
C VAL A 385 35.03 -7.16 -24.64
N GLU A 386 36.28 -7.28 -24.17
CA GLU A 386 36.86 -8.53 -23.69
C GLU A 386 37.89 -8.29 -22.56
N TRP A 387 38.23 -9.35 -21.81
CA TRP A 387 39.29 -9.29 -20.79
C TRP A 387 40.58 -9.98 -21.28
N VAL A 388 41.64 -9.20 -21.50
CA VAL A 388 42.89 -9.65 -22.14
C VAL A 388 44.09 -9.71 -21.17
N GLY A 389 45.06 -10.59 -21.45
CA GLY A 389 46.25 -10.80 -20.61
C GLY A 389 45.94 -11.60 -19.33
N GLY A 390 46.93 -11.72 -18.43
CA GLY A 390 46.81 -12.46 -17.16
C GLY A 390 47.74 -13.68 -17.06
N ARG A 391 47.78 -14.35 -15.89
CA ARG A 391 48.75 -15.45 -15.62
C ARG A 391 48.46 -16.77 -16.36
N ASP A 392 47.26 -16.95 -16.91
CA ASP A 392 46.87 -18.15 -17.65
C ASP A 392 47.01 -17.91 -19.17
N GLY A 393 48.25 -17.86 -19.67
CA GLY A 393 48.57 -17.74 -21.10
C GLY A 393 48.25 -18.98 -21.93
N GLY A 394 47.06 -19.57 -21.80
CA GLY A 394 46.69 -20.79 -22.52
C GLY A 394 45.46 -21.58 -22.05
N ARG A 395 44.40 -20.94 -21.53
CA ARG A 395 43.07 -21.59 -21.47
C ARG A 395 42.29 -21.33 -22.76
N GLY A 396 41.38 -22.24 -23.10
CA GLY A 396 40.66 -22.26 -24.38
C GLY A 396 39.83 -21.01 -24.65
N LYS A 397 39.43 -20.82 -25.91
CA LYS A 397 38.62 -19.68 -26.35
C LYS A 397 37.33 -19.58 -25.52
N VAL A 398 37.25 -18.54 -24.69
CA VAL A 398 36.02 -18.11 -24.02
C VAL A 398 35.01 -17.77 -25.13
N GLN A 399 33.85 -18.43 -25.12
CA GLN A 399 32.75 -18.08 -26.00
C GLN A 399 32.26 -16.68 -25.63
N MET A 400 32.17 -15.82 -26.64
CA MET A 400 31.78 -14.42 -26.51
C MET A 400 30.26 -14.25 -26.61
N GLY A 401 29.72 -13.27 -25.87
CA GLY A 401 28.33 -12.85 -25.98
C GLY A 401 28.04 -11.94 -27.18
N SER A 402 26.76 -11.59 -27.33
CA SER A 402 26.28 -10.57 -28.26
C SER A 402 25.22 -9.69 -27.58
N VAL A 403 25.28 -8.39 -27.83
CA VAL A 403 24.32 -7.39 -27.30
C VAL A 403 23.82 -6.56 -28.46
N GLU A 404 22.51 -6.57 -28.69
CA GLU A 404 21.84 -5.78 -29.71
C GLU A 404 20.82 -4.86 -29.02
N LEU A 405 20.95 -3.54 -29.17
CA LEU A 405 20.04 -2.56 -28.60
C LEU A 405 19.56 -1.61 -29.70
N ALA A 406 18.28 -1.70 -30.06
CA ALA A 406 17.74 -1.02 -31.24
C ALA A 406 16.51 -0.16 -30.93
N THR A 407 16.40 0.98 -31.61
CA THR A 407 15.12 1.69 -31.76
C THR A 407 14.90 2.26 -33.15
N SER A 408 13.72 2.79 -33.46
CA SER A 408 13.50 3.53 -34.71
C SER A 408 13.58 5.04 -34.46
N ASN A 409 12.79 5.56 -33.52
CA ASN A 409 12.61 7.00 -33.32
C ASN A 409 13.23 7.54 -32.03
N GLY A 410 13.41 6.70 -31.01
CA GLY A 410 14.01 7.12 -29.74
C GLY A 410 15.55 7.11 -29.76
N GLU A 411 16.13 7.39 -28.59
CA GLU A 411 17.56 7.15 -28.35
C GLU A 411 17.83 5.68 -28.01
N ALA A 412 19.02 5.20 -28.36
CA ALA A 412 19.55 3.90 -27.95
C ALA A 412 20.79 4.11 -27.07
N VAL A 413 20.76 3.65 -25.82
CA VAL A 413 21.81 3.90 -24.82
C VAL A 413 22.26 2.60 -24.18
N LEU A 414 23.46 2.15 -24.51
CA LEU A 414 24.12 1.02 -23.86
C LEU A 414 25.13 1.51 -22.83
N VAL A 415 25.06 0.94 -21.62
CA VAL A 415 25.94 1.22 -20.50
C VAL A 415 26.71 -0.06 -20.13
N LEU A 416 28.03 -0.03 -20.22
CA LEU A 416 28.93 -1.16 -19.89
C LEU A 416 29.66 -0.87 -18.56
N SER A 417 28.96 -1.07 -17.44
CA SER A 417 29.44 -0.77 -16.08
C SER A 417 29.03 -1.84 -15.07
N SER A 418 29.96 -2.19 -14.19
CA SER A 418 29.77 -3.00 -12.97
C SER A 418 29.55 -2.13 -11.73
N GLU A 419 30.00 -0.88 -11.77
CA GLU A 419 29.48 0.15 -10.88
C GLU A 419 28.03 0.39 -11.30
N ASP A 420 27.10 0.19 -10.37
CA ASP A 420 25.87 0.97 -10.39
C ASP A 420 26.30 2.44 -10.42
N LEU A 421 25.89 3.20 -11.45
CA LEU A 421 26.57 4.43 -11.88
C LEU A 421 26.39 5.63 -10.95
N ASN A 422 26.02 5.35 -9.70
CA ASN A 422 25.84 6.28 -8.60
C ASN A 422 26.75 6.01 -7.38
N THR A 423 27.66 5.01 -7.35
CA THR A 423 28.67 4.92 -6.26
C THR A 423 30.06 4.34 -6.61
N PRO A 424 31.15 4.89 -6.01
CA PRO A 424 32.54 4.44 -6.24
C PRO A 424 32.99 3.24 -5.38
N SER A 425 34.07 2.59 -5.83
CA SER A 425 34.66 1.35 -5.30
C SER A 425 35.21 1.36 -3.84
N LEU A 426 34.97 0.26 -3.09
CA LEU A 426 36.01 -0.74 -2.69
C LEU A 426 35.46 -1.94 -1.87
N HIS A 427 36.30 -2.97 -1.72
CA HIS A 427 35.99 -4.40 -1.43
C HIS A 427 35.39 -4.78 -0.04
N PRO A 428 34.82 -6.02 0.09
CA PRO A 428 34.08 -6.47 1.27
C PRO A 428 34.89 -7.36 2.24
N LEU A 429 34.43 -7.43 3.50
CA LEU A 429 34.71 -8.51 4.45
C LEU A 429 33.38 -9.16 4.89
N PHE A 430 33.31 -10.49 4.81
CA PHE A 430 32.15 -11.29 5.24
C PHE A 430 32.15 -11.51 6.76
N VAL A 431 31.01 -11.24 7.43
CA VAL A 431 30.56 -11.97 8.63
C VAL A 431 29.03 -12.16 8.53
N SER A 432 28.54 -13.33 8.94
CA SER A 432 27.15 -13.80 8.82
C SER A 432 26.36 -13.73 10.14
N LEU A 433 25.04 -14.02 10.07
CA LEU A 433 24.03 -14.26 11.15
C LEU A 433 23.02 -13.10 11.40
N PRO A 434 21.86 -13.33 12.06
CA PRO A 434 20.84 -14.34 11.71
C PRO A 434 19.38 -13.80 11.81
N LEU A 435 18.50 -14.07 10.83
CA LEU A 435 17.06 -13.70 10.91
C LEU A 435 16.06 -14.87 10.76
N ALA A 436 16.52 -16.12 10.90
CA ALA A 436 15.70 -17.31 10.68
C ALA A 436 14.77 -17.68 11.86
N THR A 437 15.06 -17.23 13.07
CA THR A 437 14.48 -17.79 14.31
C THR A 437 13.16 -17.16 14.77
N HIS A 438 12.85 -15.91 14.40
CA HIS A 438 11.66 -15.21 14.91
C HIS A 438 10.39 -15.55 14.11
N LEU A 439 10.51 -15.67 12.78
CA LEU A 439 9.41 -16.01 11.88
C LEU A 439 8.87 -17.44 12.05
N HIS A 440 9.62 -18.34 12.69
CA HIS A 440 9.16 -19.70 13.03
C HIS A 440 8.32 -19.74 14.34
N ARG A 441 8.32 -18.64 15.13
CA ARG A 441 7.50 -18.52 16.34
C ARG A 441 6.09 -18.00 16.01
N LEU A 442 5.99 -16.93 15.22
CA LEU A 442 4.69 -16.40 14.77
C LEU A 442 3.87 -17.42 13.97
N SER A 443 4.49 -18.23 13.10
CA SER A 443 3.73 -19.22 12.32
C SER A 443 3.12 -20.32 13.20
N LYS A 444 3.77 -20.69 14.32
CA LYS A 444 3.22 -21.68 15.27
C LYS A 444 2.02 -21.13 16.05
N GLU A 445 2.03 -19.85 16.43
CA GLU A 445 0.89 -19.23 17.12
C GLU A 445 -0.33 -19.00 16.22
N ILE A 446 -0.11 -18.61 14.96
CA ILE A 446 -1.18 -18.46 13.97
C ILE A 446 -1.79 -19.83 13.65
N MET A 447 -0.96 -20.85 13.48
CA MET A 447 -1.42 -22.22 13.20
C MET A 447 -2.18 -22.83 14.37
N ALA A 448 -1.72 -22.68 15.61
CA ALA A 448 -2.44 -23.19 16.78
C ALA A 448 -3.87 -22.61 16.91
N ARG A 449 -4.07 -21.33 16.55
CA ARG A 449 -5.40 -20.69 16.56
C ARG A 449 -6.29 -21.17 15.41
N LEU A 450 -5.71 -21.46 14.23
CA LEU A 450 -6.45 -22.06 13.11
C LEU A 450 -6.88 -23.50 13.41
N THR A 451 -6.01 -24.33 14.00
CA THR A 451 -6.38 -25.71 14.36
C THR A 451 -7.51 -25.74 15.40
N GLN A 452 -7.47 -24.88 16.43
CA GLN A 452 -8.57 -24.74 17.40
C GLN A 452 -9.90 -24.26 16.78
N PHE A 453 -9.85 -23.53 15.67
CA PHE A 453 -11.05 -23.12 14.93
C PHE A 453 -11.62 -24.30 14.12
N PHE A 454 -10.78 -25.08 13.44
CA PHE A 454 -11.21 -26.26 12.69
C PHE A 454 -11.69 -27.41 13.59
N ASP A 455 -11.08 -27.67 14.74
CA ASP A 455 -11.54 -28.68 15.69
C ASP A 455 -12.96 -28.37 16.22
N ARG A 456 -13.31 -27.09 16.40
CA ARG A 456 -14.67 -26.66 16.78
C ARG A 456 -15.70 -26.80 15.65
N MET A 457 -15.28 -26.67 14.40
CA MET A 457 -16.12 -26.88 13.21
C MET A 457 -16.35 -28.36 12.91
N LEU A 458 -15.40 -29.25 13.26
CA LEU A 458 -15.51 -30.69 13.03
C LEU A 458 -16.19 -31.44 14.20
N GLY A 459 -16.06 -30.94 15.44
CA GLY A 459 -16.67 -31.57 16.62
C GLY A 459 -18.20 -31.53 16.64
N THR A 460 -18.84 -30.57 15.96
CA THR A 460 -20.31 -30.38 15.95
C THR A 460 -21.07 -31.35 15.04
N VAL A 461 -20.40 -32.30 14.39
CA VAL A 461 -21.02 -33.30 13.48
C VAL A 461 -21.09 -34.71 14.11
N ALA A 462 -20.57 -34.90 15.33
CA ALA A 462 -20.41 -36.23 15.95
C ALA A 462 -21.42 -36.60 17.07
N GLU A 463 -22.12 -35.63 17.67
CA GLU A 463 -23.03 -35.87 18.81
C GLU A 463 -24.45 -35.37 18.57
N GLU A 464 -25.16 -35.95 17.58
CA GLU A 464 -26.63 -35.88 17.56
C GLU A 464 -27.24 -37.15 16.93
N THR A 465 -27.11 -38.29 17.63
CA THR A 465 -28.02 -39.45 17.50
C THR A 465 -27.76 -40.51 18.59
N LYS A 466 -28.38 -40.36 19.77
CA LYS A 466 -29.02 -41.48 20.51
C LYS A 466 -29.74 -41.08 21.81
N SER A 467 -30.94 -41.66 21.95
CA SER A 467 -31.72 -41.97 23.16
C SER A 467 -32.16 -40.85 24.13
N GLU A 468 -33.47 -40.61 24.12
CA GLU A 468 -34.25 -40.24 25.31
C GLU A 468 -34.38 -41.42 26.32
N VAL A 469 -35.00 -41.12 27.48
CA VAL A 469 -35.62 -41.98 28.51
C VAL A 469 -34.81 -42.17 29.80
N GLY A 470 -35.34 -41.61 30.91
CA GLY A 470 -34.90 -41.88 32.29
C GLY A 470 -35.17 -40.69 33.23
N ALA A 471 -35.72 -40.93 34.43
CA ALA A 471 -36.24 -39.87 35.32
C ALA A 471 -35.64 -39.88 36.74
N SER A 472 -36.05 -38.86 37.53
CA SER A 472 -36.01 -38.71 39.00
C SER A 472 -34.83 -38.00 39.70
N ASP A 473 -35.22 -36.96 40.45
CA ASP A 473 -34.83 -36.53 41.80
C ASP A 473 -33.35 -36.52 42.27
N THR A 474 -32.86 -35.36 42.73
CA THR A 474 -32.85 -34.99 44.17
C THR A 474 -32.30 -33.56 44.44
N GLN A 475 -32.34 -33.12 45.71
CA GLN A 475 -32.31 -31.72 46.19
C GLN A 475 -30.92 -31.16 46.61
N GLY A 476 -30.84 -29.83 46.82
CA GLY A 476 -29.84 -29.11 47.63
C GLY A 476 -29.37 -27.79 46.97
N VAL A 477 -29.90 -26.58 47.21
CA VAL A 477 -30.18 -25.78 48.44
C VAL A 477 -28.93 -25.06 49.02
N LEU A 478 -29.12 -23.81 49.47
CA LEU A 478 -28.16 -22.78 49.96
C LEU A 478 -27.53 -21.92 48.82
N ASP A 479 -27.80 -20.62 48.62
CA ASP A 479 -28.14 -19.49 49.53
C ASP A 479 -26.93 -19.08 50.43
N GLU A 480 -26.58 -17.81 50.69
CA GLU A 480 -27.26 -16.52 50.47
C GLU A 480 -26.27 -15.31 50.53
N THR A 481 -26.58 -14.19 49.84
CA THR A 481 -26.23 -12.77 50.14
C THR A 481 -24.81 -12.14 50.23
N VAL A 482 -24.84 -10.82 49.92
CA VAL A 482 -23.83 -9.75 50.01
C VAL A 482 -23.91 -9.05 51.38
N PRO A 483 -22.88 -8.28 51.84
CA PRO A 483 -23.20 -6.88 52.17
C PRO A 483 -22.11 -5.84 51.81
N THR A 484 -22.57 -4.60 51.66
CA THR A 484 -21.80 -3.34 51.53
C THR A 484 -21.58 -2.65 52.89
N VAL A 485 -20.75 -1.59 52.93
CA VAL A 485 -20.98 -0.25 53.56
C VAL A 485 -19.75 0.38 54.29
N ALA A 486 -19.47 1.64 53.91
CA ALA A 486 -18.88 2.79 54.64
C ALA A 486 -17.39 2.90 55.09
N GLU A 487 -16.87 4.11 54.80
CA GLU A 487 -15.86 4.95 55.48
C GLU A 487 -16.26 5.32 56.95
N PRO A 488 -15.44 5.98 57.85
CA PRO A 488 -14.63 7.20 57.55
C PRO A 488 -13.43 7.61 58.48
N ILE A 489 -12.93 8.85 58.26
CA ILE A 489 -12.20 9.79 59.17
C ILE A 489 -10.64 9.83 59.23
N SER A 490 -10.19 11.09 59.21
CA SER A 490 -8.87 11.76 59.16
C SER A 490 -7.79 11.54 60.25
N SER A 491 -6.55 11.98 59.95
CA SER A 491 -5.77 12.87 60.85
C SER A 491 -4.68 13.71 60.13
N ASN A 492 -4.44 14.94 60.59
CA ASN A 492 -3.49 15.93 60.03
C ASN A 492 -2.04 15.78 60.53
N THR A 493 -1.07 16.33 59.78
CA THR A 493 0.01 17.19 60.32
C THR A 493 0.54 18.15 59.24
N ASN A 494 0.95 19.36 59.66
CA ASN A 494 1.28 20.51 58.80
C ASN A 494 2.70 21.02 59.13
N VAL A 495 3.44 21.58 58.16
CA VAL A 495 4.65 22.40 58.40
C VAL A 495 4.69 23.54 57.37
N GLN A 496 5.00 24.76 57.82
CA GLN A 496 5.15 26.01 57.04
C GLN A 496 6.44 25.98 56.16
N GLU A 497 6.81 26.89 55.26
CA GLU A 497 6.57 28.32 54.95
C GLU A 497 6.94 28.53 53.44
N ASP A 498 6.67 29.59 52.66
CA ASP A 498 6.00 30.89 52.85
C ASP A 498 5.61 31.53 51.47
N ASP A 499 5.02 32.72 51.55
CA ASP A 499 5.02 33.89 50.62
C ASP A 499 4.03 33.98 49.41
N THR A 500 3.29 35.09 49.50
CA THR A 500 2.37 35.82 48.60
C THR A 500 1.94 35.28 47.23
N MET A 501 0.61 35.11 47.07
CA MET A 501 -0.14 35.57 45.88
C MET A 501 -1.46 36.24 46.25
N LYS A 502 -1.83 37.29 45.49
CA LYS A 502 -3.04 38.10 45.70
C LYS A 502 -4.32 37.38 45.27
N ALA A 503 -5.43 37.85 45.83
CA ALA A 503 -6.78 37.32 45.69
C ALA A 503 -7.17 36.81 44.28
N VAL A 504 -7.69 35.59 44.24
CA VAL A 504 -8.41 35.02 43.11
C VAL A 504 -9.82 35.64 43.07
N GLU A 505 -10.16 36.38 42.02
CA GLU A 505 -11.56 36.63 41.71
C GLU A 505 -12.23 35.30 41.35
N THR A 506 -13.33 34.98 42.03
CA THR A 506 -14.17 33.81 41.75
C THR A 506 -14.80 33.94 40.37
N VAL A 507 -14.14 33.35 39.36
CA VAL A 507 -14.73 33.15 38.03
C VAL A 507 -15.92 32.21 38.18
N THR A 508 -17.12 32.78 38.04
CA THR A 508 -18.38 32.06 37.90
C THR A 508 -18.25 30.96 36.86
N SER A 509 -18.70 29.74 37.19
CA SER A 509 -18.58 28.56 36.32
C SER A 509 -19.14 28.85 34.92
N SER A 510 -18.27 28.94 33.92
CA SER A 510 -18.72 29.01 32.53
C SER A 510 -19.40 27.69 32.17
N ALA A 511 -20.51 27.77 31.42
CA ALA A 511 -21.11 26.59 30.82
C ALA A 511 -20.02 25.82 30.05
N THR A 512 -19.97 24.49 30.22
CA THR A 512 -18.92 23.64 29.66
C THR A 512 -18.84 23.80 28.14
N GLN A 513 -17.90 24.62 27.66
CA GLN A 513 -17.75 24.90 26.23
C GLN A 513 -17.38 23.60 25.50
N THR A 514 -18.34 23.05 24.75
CA THR A 514 -18.18 21.75 24.09
C THR A 514 -17.12 21.81 23.01
N ARG A 515 -16.17 20.89 23.06
CA ARG A 515 -15.00 20.86 22.17
C ARG A 515 -15.02 19.63 21.30
N PHE A 516 -14.61 19.82 20.04
CA PHE A 516 -14.66 18.77 19.05
C PHE A 516 -13.27 18.53 18.45
N VAL A 517 -12.99 17.27 18.14
CA VAL A 517 -11.81 16.80 17.44
C VAL A 517 -12.29 16.02 16.22
N PHE A 518 -12.22 16.65 15.06
CA PHE A 518 -12.48 16.01 13.78
C PHE A 518 -11.15 15.60 13.13
N VAL A 519 -11.20 14.77 12.07
CA VAL A 519 -10.05 14.48 11.22
C VAL A 519 -10.42 14.68 9.74
N HIS A 520 -9.50 15.24 8.96
CA HIS A 520 -9.67 15.47 7.52
C HIS A 520 -9.68 14.14 6.76
N PHE A 521 -10.61 13.97 5.83
CA PHE A 521 -10.80 12.71 5.10
C PHE A 521 -10.89 12.99 3.59
N MET A 522 -9.93 12.49 2.82
CA MET A 522 -9.88 12.60 1.37
C MET A 522 -10.88 11.63 0.73
N VAL A 523 -12.06 12.12 0.33
CA VAL A 523 -13.02 11.30 -0.45
C VAL A 523 -12.43 10.95 -1.83
N GLY A 524 -11.52 11.78 -2.36
CA GLY A 524 -10.68 11.47 -3.52
C GLY A 524 -9.92 10.12 -3.45
N ASN A 525 -9.58 9.65 -2.24
CA ASN A 525 -8.89 8.36 -2.04
C ASN A 525 -9.88 7.18 -1.83
N THR A 526 -11.19 7.43 -1.87
CA THR A 526 -12.23 6.44 -1.56
C THR A 526 -12.87 5.79 -2.78
N TYR A 527 -12.38 6.00 -4.00
CA TYR A 527 -12.97 5.39 -5.21
C TYR A 527 -13.37 3.89 -5.05
N PRO A 528 -12.54 3.01 -4.47
CA PRO A 528 -12.90 1.60 -4.25
C PRO A 528 -13.65 1.29 -2.94
N TYR A 529 -13.93 2.27 -2.07
CA TYR A 529 -14.61 2.04 -0.79
C TYR A 529 -16.02 1.51 -0.99
N SER A 530 -16.39 0.57 -0.13
CA SER A 530 -17.75 0.14 0.17
C SER A 530 -18.31 0.88 1.38
N VAL A 531 -19.60 0.62 1.68
CA VAL A 531 -20.24 1.03 2.94
C VAL A 531 -19.53 0.42 4.17
N GLN A 532 -18.95 -0.78 4.04
CA GLN A 532 -18.24 -1.43 5.15
C GLN A 532 -16.90 -0.74 5.46
N ASP A 533 -16.14 -0.35 4.43
CA ASP A 533 -14.86 0.35 4.62
C ASP A 533 -15.08 1.67 5.39
N TRP A 534 -16.13 2.41 5.04
CA TRP A 534 -16.58 3.58 5.79
C TRP A 534 -16.99 3.24 7.22
N LEU A 535 -17.78 2.18 7.43
CA LEU A 535 -18.25 1.78 8.76
C LEU A 535 -17.08 1.44 9.70
N ASP A 536 -16.09 0.71 9.19
CA ASP A 536 -14.90 0.32 9.95
C ASP A 536 -14.07 1.54 10.34
N ASP A 537 -13.87 2.48 9.41
CA ASP A 537 -13.13 3.71 9.67
C ASP A 537 -13.85 4.63 10.67
N ILE A 538 -15.18 4.76 10.56
CA ILE A 538 -15.97 5.53 11.53
C ILE A 538 -15.90 4.88 12.92
N LYS A 539 -16.06 3.55 13.02
CA LYS A 539 -15.92 2.82 14.29
C LYS A 539 -14.53 3.02 14.90
N LEU A 540 -13.48 2.89 14.09
CA LEU A 540 -12.09 3.05 14.52
C LEU A 540 -11.83 4.48 15.01
N ALA A 541 -12.17 5.49 14.22
CA ALA A 541 -12.01 6.91 14.59
C ALA A 541 -12.76 7.23 15.89
N SER A 542 -14.02 6.80 16.00
CA SER A 542 -14.84 7.01 17.20
C SER A 542 -14.23 6.37 18.45
N SER A 543 -13.63 5.17 18.32
CA SER A 543 -12.95 4.48 19.43
C SER A 543 -11.71 5.24 19.95
N TYR A 544 -11.07 6.05 19.11
CA TYR A 544 -9.95 6.92 19.45
C TYR A 544 -10.37 8.39 19.75
N LEU A 545 -11.63 8.58 20.16
CA LEU A 545 -12.19 9.86 20.63
C LEU A 545 -12.29 10.96 19.57
N ILE A 546 -12.25 10.61 18.28
CA ILE A 546 -12.56 11.52 17.17
C ILE A 546 -14.09 11.64 17.05
N ASP A 547 -14.59 12.87 16.97
CA ASP A 547 -16.02 13.19 16.87
C ASP A 547 -16.58 13.06 15.45
N GLY A 548 -15.73 13.05 14.43
CA GLY A 548 -16.20 13.04 13.06
C GLY A 548 -15.14 13.15 11.98
N PHE A 549 -15.59 13.04 10.73
CA PHE A 549 -14.78 13.28 9.55
C PHE A 549 -15.13 14.60 8.87
N VAL A 550 -14.09 15.36 8.49
CA VAL A 550 -14.21 16.48 7.57
C VAL A 550 -13.96 15.95 6.17
N LEU A 551 -15.04 15.65 5.45
CA LEU A 551 -15.05 15.02 4.13
C LEU A 551 -14.60 16.05 3.08
N ASN A 552 -13.34 15.93 2.63
CA ASN A 552 -12.82 16.64 1.46
C ASN A 552 -13.46 16.05 0.21
N VAL A 553 -14.22 16.87 -0.51
CA VAL A 553 -15.00 16.45 -1.68
C VAL A 553 -14.68 17.28 -2.92
N GLY A 554 -14.46 16.61 -4.04
CA GLY A 554 -14.24 17.22 -5.36
C GLY A 554 -15.47 17.25 -6.26
N GLN A 555 -15.26 17.62 -7.52
CA GLN A 555 -16.32 17.81 -8.52
C GLN A 555 -16.96 16.51 -9.04
N GLU A 556 -16.25 15.38 -8.98
CA GLU A 556 -16.64 14.16 -9.70
C GLU A 556 -17.83 13.43 -9.06
N ASP A 557 -18.77 12.99 -9.90
CA ASP A 557 -20.01 12.32 -9.49
C ASP A 557 -19.82 11.11 -8.58
N TRP A 558 -18.77 10.32 -8.80
CA TRP A 558 -18.47 9.14 -7.99
C TRP A 558 -18.08 9.51 -6.55
N GLN A 559 -17.58 10.73 -6.29
CA GLN A 559 -17.33 11.21 -4.92
C GLN A 559 -18.65 11.44 -4.18
N ARG A 560 -19.72 11.88 -4.87
CA ARG A 560 -21.08 11.95 -4.29
C ARG A 560 -21.62 10.56 -3.97
N ASP A 561 -21.35 9.55 -4.82
CA ASP A 561 -21.68 8.16 -4.50
C ASP A 561 -20.95 7.67 -3.24
N ARG A 562 -19.64 7.93 -3.12
CA ARG A 562 -18.86 7.55 -1.91
C ARG A 562 -19.30 8.30 -0.65
N VAL A 563 -19.73 9.55 -0.75
CA VAL A 563 -20.37 10.28 0.36
C VAL A 563 -21.70 9.64 0.75
N ARG A 564 -22.55 9.26 -0.20
CA ARG A 564 -23.80 8.53 0.10
C ARG A 564 -23.50 7.23 0.84
N ASP A 565 -22.47 6.50 0.42
CA ASP A 565 -22.04 5.26 1.09
C ASP A 565 -21.52 5.52 2.51
N CYS A 566 -20.85 6.65 2.76
CA CYS A 566 -20.41 7.12 4.09
C CYS A 566 -21.59 7.41 5.03
N PHE A 567 -22.60 8.16 4.56
CA PHE A 567 -23.80 8.42 5.35
C PHE A 567 -24.61 7.13 5.59
N ALA A 568 -24.71 6.25 4.58
CA ALA A 568 -25.33 4.93 4.73
C ALA A 568 -24.62 4.09 5.81
N ALA A 569 -23.29 4.10 5.86
CA ALA A 569 -22.51 3.43 6.91
C ALA A 569 -22.86 4.01 8.30
N ALA A 570 -22.96 5.33 8.41
CA ALA A 570 -23.30 5.99 9.67
C ALA A 570 -24.73 5.72 10.18
N THR A 571 -25.66 5.27 9.32
CA THR A 571 -26.98 4.78 9.77
C THR A 571 -26.90 3.44 10.50
N GLN A 572 -25.86 2.64 10.28
CA GLN A 572 -25.65 1.33 10.92
C GLN A 572 -25.02 1.44 12.31
N LEU A 573 -24.54 2.62 12.68
CA LEU A 573 -24.00 2.89 14.02
C LEU A 573 -25.14 3.03 15.03
N PRO A 574 -24.98 2.53 16.27
CA PRO A 574 -25.90 2.83 17.36
C PRO A 574 -26.20 4.32 17.48
N SER A 575 -27.43 4.67 17.86
CA SER A 575 -27.84 6.06 18.12
C SER A 575 -27.05 6.71 19.27
N THR A 576 -26.46 5.90 20.14
CA THR A 576 -25.55 6.33 21.21
C THR A 576 -24.16 6.72 20.70
N THR A 577 -23.71 6.19 19.55
CA THR A 577 -22.43 6.55 18.93
C THR A 577 -22.54 7.95 18.34
N ARG A 578 -21.92 8.92 18.98
CA ARG A 578 -21.83 10.30 18.49
C ARG A 578 -20.66 10.42 17.53
N PHE A 579 -20.96 10.39 16.25
CA PHE A 579 -20.02 10.64 15.17
C PHE A 579 -20.71 11.45 14.08
N TRP A 580 -20.04 12.48 13.56
CA TRP A 580 -20.59 13.45 12.63
C TRP A 580 -19.73 13.69 11.39
N PHE A 581 -20.30 14.38 10.41
CA PHE A 581 -19.63 14.79 9.18
C PHE A 581 -19.68 16.30 8.97
N ILE A 582 -18.62 16.84 8.39
CA ILE A 582 -18.52 18.22 7.87
C ILE A 582 -18.09 18.09 6.42
N PHE A 583 -18.74 18.78 5.49
CA PHE A 583 -18.21 18.88 4.12
C PHE A 583 -17.10 19.91 4.05
N SER A 584 -15.96 19.56 3.46
CA SER A 584 -14.92 20.47 3.01
C SER A 584 -14.89 20.43 1.49
N PHE A 585 -15.41 21.46 0.85
CA PHE A 585 -15.38 21.54 -0.61
C PHE A 585 -13.96 21.86 -1.07
N ASP A 586 -13.35 20.98 -1.87
CA ASP A 586 -12.03 21.22 -2.44
C ASP A 586 -12.17 22.15 -3.64
N MET A 587 -11.91 23.44 -3.42
CA MET A 587 -12.02 24.48 -4.45
C MET A 587 -10.80 24.53 -5.38
N THR A 588 -9.86 23.59 -5.25
CA THR A 588 -8.83 23.31 -6.27
C THR A 588 -9.29 22.24 -7.28
N SER A 589 -10.30 21.44 -6.92
CA SER A 589 -11.01 20.49 -7.81
C SER A 589 -12.32 21.08 -8.36
N ILE A 590 -13.12 21.71 -7.49
CA ILE A 590 -14.44 22.24 -7.82
C ILE A 590 -14.32 23.64 -8.45
N PRO A 591 -14.94 23.90 -9.62
CA PRO A 591 -14.95 25.24 -10.20
C PRO A 591 -15.76 26.22 -9.33
N GLY A 592 -15.42 27.52 -9.42
CA GLY A 592 -16.10 28.58 -8.68
C GLY A 592 -16.09 29.91 -9.44
N ASN A 593 -16.21 29.85 -10.76
CA ASN A 593 -16.01 30.98 -11.67
C ASN A 593 -17.34 31.60 -12.11
N VAL A 594 -18.37 30.78 -12.35
CA VAL A 594 -19.70 31.21 -12.80
C VAL A 594 -20.78 30.85 -11.78
N ALA A 595 -21.93 31.53 -11.82
CA ALA A 595 -22.99 31.34 -10.83
C ALA A 595 -23.52 29.89 -10.77
N SER A 596 -23.54 29.19 -11.91
CA SER A 596 -23.95 27.78 -11.99
C SER A 596 -23.02 26.81 -11.25
N ASP A 597 -21.77 27.19 -10.96
CA ASP A 597 -20.82 26.31 -10.27
C ASP A 597 -21.24 26.00 -8.81
N VAL A 598 -22.12 26.82 -8.22
CA VAL A 598 -22.74 26.53 -6.91
C VAL A 598 -23.53 25.20 -6.92
N SER A 599 -23.89 24.67 -8.09
CA SER A 599 -24.55 23.37 -8.25
C SER A 599 -23.71 22.20 -7.72
N TYR A 600 -22.37 22.26 -7.82
CA TYR A 600 -21.49 21.23 -7.25
C TYR A 600 -21.61 21.18 -5.72
N LEU A 601 -21.63 22.33 -5.05
CA LEU A 601 -21.75 22.41 -3.59
C LEU A 601 -23.15 22.02 -3.11
N THR A 602 -24.19 22.52 -3.79
CA THR A 602 -25.58 22.22 -3.43
C THR A 602 -25.95 20.76 -3.66
N ALA A 603 -25.34 20.05 -4.60
CA ALA A 603 -25.58 18.61 -4.80
C ALA A 603 -25.22 17.76 -3.56
N TYR A 604 -24.06 18.01 -2.93
CA TYR A 604 -23.72 17.37 -1.65
C TYR A 604 -24.59 17.88 -0.51
N TYR A 605 -24.78 19.20 -0.43
CA TYR A 605 -25.43 19.84 0.70
C TYR A 605 -26.94 19.51 0.76
N GLN A 606 -27.66 19.49 -0.36
CA GLN A 606 -29.08 19.16 -0.41
C GLN A 606 -29.36 17.70 -0.04
N ALA A 607 -28.45 16.78 -0.37
CA ALA A 607 -28.62 15.36 -0.05
C ALA A 607 -28.44 15.06 1.45
N HIS A 608 -27.58 15.79 2.16
CA HIS A 608 -27.12 15.39 3.50
C HIS A 608 -27.16 16.46 4.59
N SER A 609 -27.36 17.75 4.26
CA SER A 609 -27.32 18.83 5.27
C SER A 609 -28.38 18.70 6.36
N GLY A 610 -29.52 18.05 6.07
CA GLY A 610 -30.58 17.75 7.03
C GLY A 610 -30.36 16.52 7.92
N ASP A 611 -29.35 15.69 7.63
CA ASP A 611 -29.09 14.43 8.33
C ASP A 611 -28.64 14.65 9.80
N ALA A 612 -29.01 13.74 10.70
CA ALA A 612 -28.60 13.76 12.10
C ALA A 612 -27.08 13.51 12.30
N ARG A 613 -26.43 12.89 11.31
CA ARG A 613 -24.98 12.70 11.20
C ARG A 613 -24.26 13.94 10.64
N MET A 614 -24.97 14.92 10.07
CA MET A 614 -24.35 16.19 9.69
C MET A 614 -24.04 17.03 10.94
N PHE A 615 -22.81 17.52 11.09
CA PHE A 615 -22.44 18.30 12.28
C PHE A 615 -23.17 19.64 12.31
N LYS A 616 -24.11 19.78 13.26
CA LYS A 616 -24.80 21.04 13.53
C LYS A 616 -23.99 21.85 14.54
N HIS A 617 -23.62 23.08 14.17
CA HIS A 617 -22.84 23.93 15.05
C HIS A 617 -23.62 24.27 16.33
N TYR A 618 -23.02 23.98 17.48
CA TYR A 618 -23.72 23.90 18.77
C TYR A 618 -24.34 25.21 19.27
N ARG A 619 -23.89 26.38 18.78
CA ARG A 619 -24.46 27.69 19.14
C ARG A 619 -25.60 28.16 18.23
N THR A 620 -25.72 27.59 17.03
CA THR A 620 -26.60 28.13 15.95
C THR A 620 -27.51 27.09 15.28
N GLY A 621 -27.26 25.80 15.47
CA GLY A 621 -27.99 24.70 14.81
C GLY A 621 -27.69 24.54 13.31
N GLY A 622 -26.88 25.42 12.72
CA GLY A 622 -26.56 25.37 11.28
C GLY A 622 -25.66 24.19 10.92
N ALA A 623 -25.90 23.57 9.76
CA ALA A 623 -25.05 22.49 9.24
C ALA A 623 -23.67 23.03 8.86
N THR A 624 -22.62 22.44 9.43
CA THR A 624 -21.27 22.98 9.35
C THR A 624 -20.60 22.56 8.04
N VAL A 625 -20.08 23.53 7.30
CA VAL A 625 -19.33 23.33 6.05
C VAL A 625 -18.04 24.14 6.07
N SER A 626 -17.08 23.68 5.28
CA SER A 626 -15.73 24.21 5.15
C SER A 626 -15.29 24.16 3.69
N THR A 627 -14.08 24.61 3.41
CA THR A 627 -13.40 24.46 2.12
C THR A 627 -11.94 24.13 2.33
N PHE A 628 -11.32 23.55 1.31
CA PHE A 628 -9.90 23.71 1.06
C PHE A 628 -9.74 24.76 -0.07
N SER A 629 -8.95 25.81 0.16
CA SER A 629 -8.91 27.02 -0.70
C SER A 629 -10.31 27.65 -0.88
N GLY A 630 -10.52 28.36 -1.99
CA GLY A 630 -11.75 29.08 -2.34
C GLY A 630 -11.58 30.60 -2.45
N GLU A 631 -10.42 31.13 -2.07
CA GLU A 631 -10.15 32.58 -2.09
C GLU A 631 -10.16 33.22 -3.50
N ASN A 632 -10.02 32.41 -4.56
CA ASN A 632 -10.09 32.85 -5.95
C ASN A 632 -11.49 32.66 -6.58
N CYS A 633 -12.44 32.04 -5.87
CA CYS A 633 -13.76 31.75 -6.40
C CYS A 633 -14.69 32.98 -6.28
N THR A 634 -15.34 33.35 -7.38
CA THR A 634 -16.25 34.52 -7.45
C THR A 634 -17.70 34.15 -7.75
N PHE A 635 -17.97 32.92 -8.26
CA PHE A 635 -19.30 32.45 -8.66
C PHE A 635 -20.07 33.46 -9.54
N GLY A 636 -19.36 34.17 -10.43
CA GLY A 636 -19.92 35.22 -11.30
C GLY A 636 -20.30 36.53 -10.60
N GLN A 637 -20.00 36.71 -9.31
CA GLN A 637 -20.44 37.87 -8.50
C GLN A 637 -19.41 39.01 -8.42
N GLY A 638 -18.37 38.97 -9.26
CA GLY A 638 -17.35 40.02 -9.40
C GLY A 638 -16.27 40.06 -8.31
N SER A 639 -16.48 39.47 -7.13
CA SER A 639 -15.46 39.34 -6.08
C SER A 639 -15.61 38.04 -5.28
N MET A 640 -14.58 37.68 -4.52
CA MET A 640 -14.58 36.56 -3.58
C MET A 640 -15.66 36.77 -2.50
N GLU A 641 -15.72 37.96 -1.93
CA GLU A 641 -16.64 38.32 -0.85
C GLU A 641 -18.11 38.19 -1.29
N ASN A 642 -18.44 38.70 -2.48
CA ASN A 642 -19.78 38.57 -3.04
C ASN A 642 -20.08 37.14 -3.49
N GLY A 643 -19.10 36.43 -4.05
CA GLY A 643 -19.23 35.04 -4.48
C GLY A 643 -19.60 34.12 -3.33
N TRP A 644 -18.86 34.19 -2.23
CA TRP A 644 -19.16 33.39 -1.04
C TRP A 644 -20.43 33.85 -0.31
N ALA A 645 -20.79 35.14 -0.36
CA ALA A 645 -22.09 35.60 0.14
C ALA A 645 -23.27 35.02 -0.67
N TYR A 646 -23.13 34.93 -2.00
CA TYR A 646 -24.09 34.25 -2.87
C TYR A 646 -24.20 32.75 -2.54
N VAL A 647 -23.07 32.03 -2.48
CA VAL A 647 -23.04 30.61 -2.08
C VAL A 647 -23.73 30.40 -0.73
N LYS A 648 -23.37 31.21 0.28
CA LYS A 648 -23.95 31.17 1.62
C LYS A 648 -25.47 31.37 1.61
N GLY A 649 -25.97 32.30 0.80
CA GLY A 649 -27.41 32.51 0.59
C GLY A 649 -28.10 31.30 -0.03
N VAL A 650 -27.51 30.69 -1.06
CA VAL A 650 -28.04 29.48 -1.72
C VAL A 650 -28.07 28.28 -0.76
N LEU A 651 -27.00 28.05 0.02
CA LEU A 651 -26.98 26.97 1.01
C LEU A 651 -28.01 27.20 2.13
N ASN A 652 -28.14 28.43 2.64
CA ASN A 652 -29.12 28.77 3.67
C ASN A 652 -30.58 28.53 3.24
N ALA A 653 -30.89 28.63 1.94
CA ALA A 653 -32.22 28.32 1.39
C ALA A 653 -32.56 26.82 1.42
N ILE A 654 -31.56 25.93 1.52
CA ILE A 654 -31.72 24.48 1.66
C ILE A 654 -31.82 24.10 3.14
N THR A 655 -30.88 24.58 3.94
CA THR A 655 -30.78 24.35 5.39
C THR A 655 -29.79 25.39 5.93
N PRO A 656 -30.03 26.04 7.08
CA PRO A 656 -29.09 27.02 7.64
C PRO A 656 -27.67 26.46 7.71
N ALA A 657 -26.72 27.11 7.04
CA ALA A 657 -25.33 26.69 6.96
C ALA A 657 -24.49 27.41 8.03
N TYR A 658 -23.43 26.77 8.51
CA TYR A 658 -22.40 27.38 9.35
C TYR A 658 -21.04 27.21 8.66
N PHE A 659 -20.40 28.30 8.22
CA PHE A 659 -19.32 28.26 7.24
C PHE A 659 -17.95 28.62 7.86
N ILE A 660 -17.01 27.67 7.81
CA ILE A 660 -15.67 27.75 8.39
C ILE A 660 -14.64 27.39 7.29
N PRO A 661 -14.36 28.26 6.29
CA PRO A 661 -13.42 27.96 5.21
C PRO A 661 -11.96 27.95 5.64
N SER A 662 -11.12 27.26 4.86
CA SER A 662 -9.66 27.44 4.85
C SER A 662 -9.23 28.25 3.62
N PHE A 663 -9.53 29.56 3.64
CA PHE A 663 -9.03 30.49 2.63
C PHE A 663 -7.56 30.85 2.90
N PHE A 664 -6.72 30.75 1.87
CA PHE A 664 -5.30 31.08 1.95
C PHE A 664 -5.05 32.60 1.77
N ILE A 665 -5.63 33.39 2.68
CA ILE A 665 -5.55 34.86 2.69
C ILE A 665 -5.05 35.39 4.04
N ASP A 666 -4.66 36.66 4.08
CA ASP A 666 -4.37 37.38 5.32
C ASP A 666 -5.63 37.43 6.23
N PRO A 667 -5.57 36.91 7.48
CA PRO A 667 -6.71 36.90 8.40
C PRO A 667 -7.32 38.28 8.71
N SER A 668 -6.57 39.38 8.55
CA SER A 668 -7.10 40.74 8.73
C SER A 668 -8.28 41.05 7.80
N ARG A 669 -8.40 40.36 6.66
CA ARG A 669 -9.53 40.48 5.73
C ARG A 669 -10.83 39.88 6.27
N TYR A 670 -10.79 38.96 7.24
CA TYR A 670 -11.97 38.18 7.65
C TYR A 670 -13.15 39.03 8.15
N ASN A 671 -12.89 40.18 8.80
CA ASN A 671 -13.97 41.09 9.23
C ASN A 671 -14.76 41.70 8.05
N GLY A 672 -14.17 41.78 6.85
CA GLY A 672 -14.85 42.22 5.62
C GLY A 672 -15.65 41.12 4.91
N ILE A 673 -15.51 39.85 5.31
CA ILE A 673 -16.21 38.73 4.69
C ILE A 673 -17.45 38.39 5.52
N SER A 674 -18.63 38.73 5.01
CA SER A 674 -19.91 38.48 5.71
C SER A 674 -20.37 37.02 5.67
N ALA A 675 -19.92 36.25 4.66
CA ALA A 675 -20.34 34.87 4.43
C ALA A 675 -19.84 33.86 5.47
N ILE A 676 -18.74 34.18 6.18
CA ILE A 676 -18.04 33.26 7.08
C ILE A 676 -18.51 33.42 8.53
N ASP A 677 -18.71 32.29 9.20
CA ASP A 677 -19.01 32.23 10.64
C ASP A 677 -17.78 31.81 11.46
N GLY A 678 -16.67 31.52 10.79
CA GLY A 678 -15.40 31.08 11.36
C GLY A 678 -14.30 31.01 10.30
N ALA A 679 -13.12 30.55 10.68
CA ALA A 679 -12.10 30.12 9.71
C ALA A 679 -11.28 28.94 10.25
N PHE A 680 -10.75 28.16 9.31
CA PHE A 680 -9.87 27.01 9.56
C PHE A 680 -8.46 27.35 9.11
N ASN A 681 -7.49 27.33 10.04
CA ASN A 681 -6.08 27.54 9.70
C ASN A 681 -5.41 26.21 9.31
N TRP A 682 -5.57 25.76 8.06
CA TRP A 682 -4.92 24.54 7.53
C TRP A 682 -3.40 24.54 7.79
N ASN A 683 -2.75 25.65 7.45
CA ASN A 683 -1.30 25.81 7.56
C ASN A 683 -0.79 25.81 9.02
N GLY A 684 -1.68 26.00 10.00
CA GLY A 684 -1.35 25.87 11.43
C GLY A 684 -0.94 24.46 11.85
N GLY A 685 -1.07 23.45 10.99
CA GLY A 685 -0.58 22.09 11.25
C GLY A 685 0.94 22.00 11.39
N TRP A 686 1.69 22.89 10.72
CA TRP A 686 3.15 22.80 10.56
C TRP A 686 3.84 24.17 10.64
N PRO A 687 5.15 24.22 10.96
CA PRO A 687 5.94 25.46 10.94
C PRO A 687 6.33 25.87 9.50
N ILE A 688 5.33 26.23 8.67
CA ILE A 688 5.50 26.48 7.22
C ILE A 688 6.40 27.68 6.86
N GLN A 689 6.76 28.54 7.82
CA GLN A 689 7.72 29.62 7.63
C GLN A 689 9.17 29.12 7.43
N LEU A 690 9.45 27.87 7.81
CA LEU A 690 10.78 27.29 7.70
C LEU A 690 11.11 26.90 6.26
N ASN A 691 12.36 27.12 5.88
CA ASN A 691 12.89 26.81 4.56
C ASN A 691 14.37 26.44 4.64
N ALA A 692 14.96 26.03 3.52
CA ALA A 692 16.37 25.61 3.45
C ALA A 692 17.40 26.64 3.99
N GLY A 693 17.04 27.93 4.11
CA GLY A 693 17.87 28.99 4.70
C GLY A 693 17.64 29.27 6.20
N SER A 694 16.70 28.59 6.85
CA SER A 694 16.41 28.77 8.29
C SER A 694 17.60 28.37 9.17
N SER A 695 17.89 29.16 10.21
CA SER A 695 18.99 28.88 11.13
C SER A 695 18.67 27.70 12.06
N ARG A 696 19.69 27.06 12.64
CA ARG A 696 19.45 25.95 13.59
C ARG A 696 18.62 26.37 14.80
N SER A 697 18.73 27.62 15.25
CA SER A 697 17.89 28.21 16.30
C SER A 697 16.42 28.35 15.90
N ASP A 698 16.11 28.54 14.61
CA ASP A 698 14.73 28.59 14.11
C ASP A 698 14.13 27.18 13.96
N LEU A 699 14.98 26.19 13.63
CA LEU A 699 14.58 24.79 13.48
C LEU A 699 14.25 24.14 14.83
N VAL A 700 15.12 24.31 15.83
CA VAL A 700 14.96 23.71 17.17
C VAL A 700 13.73 24.29 17.85
N ASN A 701 12.76 23.45 18.16
CA ASN A 701 11.50 23.86 18.79
C ASN A 701 10.79 24.99 18.02
N ALA A 702 10.81 24.93 16.68
CA ALA A 702 10.22 25.90 15.77
C ALA A 702 8.84 26.44 16.20
N ALA A 703 8.62 27.74 16.03
CA ALA A 703 7.40 28.41 16.46
C ALA A 703 6.14 27.96 15.70
N LEU A 704 5.05 27.76 16.45
CA LEU A 704 3.73 27.33 15.98
C LEU A 704 2.66 28.42 16.21
N ASN A 705 3.06 29.69 16.15
CA ASN A 705 2.25 30.85 16.53
C ASN A 705 1.38 31.43 15.39
N GLN A 706 1.22 30.71 14.27
CA GLN A 706 0.49 31.15 13.08
C GLN A 706 -1.00 31.40 13.39
N ASP A 707 -1.56 30.67 14.35
CA ASP A 707 -2.94 30.86 14.83
C ASP A 707 -3.20 32.24 15.45
N ASN A 708 -2.17 32.94 15.96
CA ASN A 708 -2.35 34.21 16.65
C ASN A 708 -3.01 35.26 15.74
N ALA A 709 -2.67 35.28 14.45
CA ALA A 709 -3.28 36.18 13.47
C ALA A 709 -4.77 35.84 13.23
N TYR A 710 -5.13 34.55 13.26
CA TYR A 710 -6.53 34.12 13.15
C TYR A 710 -7.31 34.52 14.41
N LEU A 711 -6.79 34.22 15.60
CA LEU A 711 -7.42 34.55 16.88
C LEU A 711 -7.62 36.06 17.08
N GLN A 712 -6.69 36.89 16.60
CA GLN A 712 -6.79 38.34 16.69
C GLN A 712 -7.85 38.93 15.75
N ASN A 713 -8.05 38.33 14.56
CA ASN A 713 -8.91 38.89 13.53
C ASN A 713 -10.29 38.22 13.41
N LEU A 714 -10.48 37.00 13.94
CA LEU A 714 -11.78 36.34 14.08
C LEU A 714 -12.55 36.90 15.29
N THR A 715 -13.08 38.11 15.13
CA THR A 715 -13.87 38.78 16.17
C THR A 715 -15.34 38.30 16.19
N GLY A 716 -16.14 38.80 17.15
CA GLY A 716 -17.60 38.61 17.16
C GLY A 716 -18.10 37.20 17.51
N GLY A 717 -17.29 36.36 18.16
CA GLY A 717 -17.69 35.00 18.54
C GLY A 717 -17.73 34.00 17.38
N ARG A 718 -17.06 34.35 16.26
CA ARG A 718 -16.81 33.45 15.14
C ARG A 718 -15.95 32.25 15.57
N THR A 719 -16.20 31.10 14.96
CA THR A 719 -15.51 29.85 15.31
C THR A 719 -14.08 29.84 14.79
N PHE A 720 -13.10 29.56 15.66
CA PHE A 720 -11.77 29.18 15.21
C PHE A 720 -11.63 27.66 15.20
N MET A 721 -11.28 27.12 14.01
CA MET A 721 -10.91 25.73 13.81
C MET A 721 -9.39 25.66 13.60
N ALA A 722 -8.71 24.87 14.43
CA ALA A 722 -7.25 24.78 14.43
C ALA A 722 -6.76 23.46 13.82
N ALA A 723 -5.74 23.53 12.96
CA ALA A 723 -5.10 22.33 12.41
C ALA A 723 -4.09 21.70 13.39
N CYS A 724 -4.05 20.37 13.38
CA CYS A 724 -3.00 19.56 14.02
C CYS A 724 -2.57 18.44 13.08
N SER A 725 -1.26 18.24 12.88
CA SER A 725 -0.74 17.19 11.98
C SER A 725 0.59 16.64 12.51
N PRO A 726 0.90 15.35 12.27
CA PRO A 726 2.17 14.80 12.72
C PRO A 726 3.34 15.09 11.78
N TRP A 727 3.11 15.15 10.47
CA TRP A 727 4.15 15.05 9.44
C TRP A 727 3.69 15.74 8.15
N PHE A 728 4.58 15.95 7.17
CA PHE A 728 4.21 16.31 5.80
C PHE A 728 5.33 15.96 4.83
N PHE A 729 5.05 15.14 3.81
CA PHE A 729 5.97 14.83 2.73
C PHE A 729 5.22 14.36 1.48
N THR A 730 5.58 14.92 0.33
CA THR A 730 5.07 14.51 -0.99
C THR A 730 6.24 14.37 -1.97
N HIS A 731 6.15 13.41 -2.90
CA HIS A 731 7.23 13.04 -3.83
C HIS A 731 6.78 12.83 -5.29
N TYR A 732 5.73 13.52 -5.71
CA TYR A 732 5.24 13.47 -7.07
C TYR A 732 6.18 14.21 -8.02
N GLY A 733 6.90 13.47 -8.86
CA GLY A 733 7.87 14.02 -9.81
C GLY A 733 7.24 14.90 -10.91
N PRO A 734 8.06 15.65 -11.68
CA PRO A 734 7.59 16.65 -12.65
C PRO A 734 6.63 16.13 -13.73
N ASN A 735 6.72 14.84 -14.07
CA ASN A 735 5.86 14.18 -15.06
C ASN A 735 4.53 13.66 -14.47
N THR A 736 4.20 14.04 -13.23
CA THR A 736 2.96 13.69 -12.53
C THR A 736 2.28 14.97 -12.01
N TRP A 737 2.01 15.08 -10.70
CA TRP A 737 1.47 16.31 -10.10
C TRP A 737 2.53 17.37 -9.76
N ASN A 738 3.83 17.06 -9.93
CA ASN A 738 4.95 17.97 -9.65
C ASN A 738 4.93 18.54 -8.21
N LYS A 739 4.55 17.71 -7.23
CA LYS A 739 4.47 18.04 -5.80
C LYS A 739 5.58 17.32 -5.05
N ASN A 740 6.69 18.03 -4.81
CA ASN A 740 7.90 17.45 -4.21
C ASN A 740 8.52 18.37 -3.14
N TRP A 741 8.03 18.29 -1.90
CA TRP A 741 8.50 19.07 -0.75
C TRP A 741 8.14 18.41 0.59
N ILE A 742 8.71 18.95 1.67
CA ILE A 742 8.35 18.62 3.06
C ILE A 742 7.97 19.86 3.87
N TYR A 743 7.25 19.64 4.97
CA TYR A 743 7.27 20.53 6.14
C TYR A 743 7.94 19.81 7.32
N ARG A 744 8.57 20.57 8.24
CA ARG A 744 9.30 19.99 9.38
C ARG A 744 8.35 19.35 10.40
N GLY A 745 8.28 18.01 10.42
CA GLY A 745 7.59 17.21 11.45
C GLY A 745 8.44 16.87 12.70
N ASP A 746 9.70 17.30 12.71
CA ASP A 746 10.68 17.02 13.77
C ASP A 746 10.42 17.77 15.09
N ASP A 747 11.30 17.57 16.09
CA ASP A 747 11.18 18.07 17.47
C ASP A 747 9.85 17.70 18.13
N HIS A 748 9.34 16.50 17.85
CA HIS A 748 8.03 16.03 18.32
C HIS A 748 6.87 16.98 17.95
N LEU A 749 6.83 17.48 16.71
CA LEU A 749 5.81 18.43 16.21
C LEU A 749 4.40 18.08 16.72
N PHE A 750 3.95 16.84 16.49
CA PHE A 750 2.59 16.42 16.79
C PHE A 750 2.21 16.65 18.27
N VAL A 751 3.10 16.26 19.18
CA VAL A 751 2.92 16.43 20.63
C VAL A 751 2.97 17.90 20.99
N ARG A 752 3.95 18.66 20.49
CA ARG A 752 4.09 20.09 20.80
C ARG A 752 2.89 20.90 20.32
N ARG A 753 2.38 20.59 19.12
CA ARG A 753 1.19 21.21 18.55
C ARG A 753 -0.04 20.91 19.39
N TRP A 754 -0.26 19.65 19.77
CA TRP A 754 -1.33 19.30 20.71
C TRP A 754 -1.20 20.01 22.07
N GLN A 755 0.01 20.05 22.66
CA GLN A 755 0.26 20.74 23.92
C GLN A 755 -0.08 22.23 23.85
N GLN A 756 0.25 22.89 22.73
CA GLN A 756 -0.13 24.28 22.47
C GLN A 756 -1.66 24.45 22.32
N LEU A 757 -2.31 23.63 21.50
CA LEU A 757 -3.76 23.68 21.31
C LEU A 757 -4.53 23.47 22.62
N ILE A 758 -4.01 22.63 23.51
CA ILE A 758 -4.55 22.42 24.86
C ILE A 758 -4.30 23.64 25.77
N SER A 759 -3.13 24.29 25.70
CA SER A 759 -2.85 25.47 26.54
C SER A 759 -3.69 26.68 26.16
N MET A 760 -3.92 26.90 24.86
CA MET A 760 -4.79 27.98 24.36
C MET A 760 -6.24 27.54 24.14
N ARG A 761 -6.64 26.36 24.65
CA ARG A 761 -7.92 25.72 24.33
C ARG A 761 -9.10 26.67 24.45
N ASN A 762 -9.15 27.56 25.44
CA ASN A 762 -10.27 28.50 25.67
C ASN A 762 -10.63 29.38 24.44
N GLN A 763 -9.76 29.45 23.44
CA GLN A 763 -9.94 30.21 22.19
C GLN A 763 -10.18 29.34 20.94
N ILE A 764 -10.27 28.01 21.08
CA ILE A 764 -10.46 27.05 19.97
C ILE A 764 -11.73 26.23 20.22
N ASP A 765 -12.70 26.25 19.29
CA ASP A 765 -13.89 25.40 19.39
C ASP A 765 -13.63 23.97 18.87
N ILE A 766 -12.91 23.88 17.75
CA ILE A 766 -12.71 22.64 16.98
C ILE A 766 -11.22 22.48 16.66
N VAL A 767 -10.68 21.28 16.87
CA VAL A 767 -9.41 20.85 16.26
C VAL A 767 -9.73 19.92 15.09
N GLN A 768 -9.11 20.17 13.95
CA GLN A 768 -9.12 19.25 12.81
C GLN A 768 -7.72 18.64 12.67
N VAL A 769 -7.64 17.33 12.86
CA VAL A 769 -6.42 16.57 12.59
C VAL A 769 -6.27 16.40 11.07
N ILE A 770 -5.10 16.69 10.54
CA ILE A 770 -4.77 16.55 9.11
C ILE A 770 -3.75 15.41 9.00
N SER A 771 -4.09 14.23 8.51
CA SER A 771 -5.40 13.75 8.00
C SER A 771 -5.67 12.29 8.39
N TRP A 772 -6.77 11.71 7.94
CA TRP A 772 -7.08 10.29 8.14
C TRP A 772 -6.40 9.41 7.08
N ASN A 773 -6.48 9.80 5.81
CA ASN A 773 -6.13 8.96 4.66
C ASN A 773 -5.47 9.72 3.48
N ASP A 774 -4.82 10.87 3.72
CA ASP A 774 -4.03 11.52 2.67
C ASP A 774 -2.63 10.92 2.59
N TYR A 775 -2.51 9.86 1.81
CA TYR A 775 -1.28 9.10 1.67
C TYR A 775 -0.22 9.83 0.84
N GLY A 776 -0.64 10.59 -0.18
CA GLY A 776 0.27 11.29 -1.08
C GLY A 776 1.11 12.36 -0.37
N GLU A 777 0.55 12.97 0.68
CA GLU A 777 1.20 14.00 1.50
C GLU A 777 1.74 13.48 2.86
N SER A 778 1.72 12.15 3.07
CA SER A 778 2.37 11.45 4.19
C SER A 778 1.94 11.89 5.59
N HIS A 779 0.76 12.49 5.73
CA HIS A 779 0.27 13.05 7.00
C HIS A 779 -0.97 12.35 7.57
N TYR A 780 -1.35 11.22 6.97
CA TYR A 780 -2.40 10.35 7.45
C TYR A 780 -2.10 9.76 8.83
N ILE A 781 -3.13 9.47 9.62
CA ILE A 781 -3.05 8.70 10.88
C ILE A 781 -3.98 7.47 10.89
N GLY A 782 -4.90 7.36 9.93
CA GLY A 782 -5.74 6.18 9.76
C GLY A 782 -5.02 5.05 9.01
N PRO A 783 -5.64 3.86 8.92
CA PRO A 783 -5.06 2.72 8.22
C PRO A 783 -4.94 2.96 6.71
N ILE A 784 -3.91 2.41 6.07
CA ILE A 784 -3.72 2.49 4.62
C ILE A 784 -4.79 1.64 3.91
N LYS A 785 -5.84 2.30 3.41
CA LYS A 785 -7.00 1.73 2.72
C LYS A 785 -7.38 2.53 1.47
N GLY A 786 -7.92 1.85 0.47
CA GLY A 786 -8.53 2.47 -0.71
C GLY A 786 -7.53 2.78 -1.81
N ALA A 787 -7.65 3.95 -2.44
CA ALA A 787 -6.77 4.40 -3.49
C ALA A 787 -5.62 5.25 -2.93
N GLN A 788 -4.42 5.00 -3.44
CA GLN A 788 -3.22 5.81 -3.18
C GLN A 788 -2.58 6.17 -4.54
N PRO A 789 -3.09 7.21 -5.25
CA PRO A 789 -2.67 7.50 -6.61
C PRO A 789 -1.17 7.85 -6.70
N ASN A 790 -0.39 6.98 -7.33
CA ASN A 790 1.06 7.07 -7.57
C ASN A 790 1.95 7.36 -6.35
N SER A 791 1.51 7.05 -5.12
CA SER A 791 2.29 7.26 -3.87
C SER A 791 2.81 5.97 -3.22
N GLN A 792 2.56 4.80 -3.83
CA GLN A 792 3.02 3.47 -3.42
C GLN A 792 4.48 3.48 -2.91
N ALA A 793 5.38 4.10 -3.68
CA ALA A 793 6.81 4.07 -3.46
C ALA A 793 7.30 4.71 -2.14
N TRP A 794 6.48 5.53 -1.47
CA TRP A 794 6.80 6.09 -0.14
C TRP A 794 5.75 5.83 0.95
N VAL A 795 4.63 5.21 0.58
CA VAL A 795 3.52 4.87 1.49
C VAL A 795 3.53 3.40 1.87
N ASP A 796 3.83 2.49 0.93
CA ASP A 796 3.76 1.06 1.19
C ASP A 796 4.79 0.65 2.26
N GLY A 797 4.30 0.08 3.36
CA GLY A 797 5.12 -0.30 4.52
C GLY A 797 5.30 0.78 5.60
N TYR A 798 4.61 1.91 5.50
CA TYR A 798 4.69 3.02 6.48
C TYR A 798 3.36 3.24 7.23
N PRO A 799 2.85 2.26 8.00
CA PRO A 799 1.63 2.44 8.80
C PRO A 799 1.82 3.54 9.87
N HIS A 800 0.78 4.35 10.08
CA HIS A 800 0.80 5.53 10.93
C HIS A 800 -0.17 5.41 12.14
N GLU A 801 -0.84 4.28 12.33
CA GLU A 801 -1.89 4.07 13.35
C GLU A 801 -1.40 4.25 14.79
N ALA A 802 -0.08 4.13 15.04
CA ALA A 802 0.53 4.48 16.31
C ALA A 802 0.39 5.99 16.65
N TRP A 803 0.34 6.87 15.64
CA TRP A 803 -0.04 8.28 15.85
C TRP A 803 -1.53 8.46 16.13
N LEU A 804 -2.44 7.65 15.56
CA LEU A 804 -3.86 7.66 15.94
C LEU A 804 -4.06 7.26 17.41
N ALA A 805 -3.36 6.22 17.86
CA ALA A 805 -3.36 5.83 19.27
C ALA A 805 -2.83 6.96 20.17
N LEU A 806 -1.67 7.55 19.84
CA LEU A 806 -1.11 8.69 20.56
C LEU A 806 -2.03 9.92 20.57
N ASN A 807 -2.70 10.21 19.44
CA ASN A 807 -3.62 11.34 19.27
C ASN A 807 -4.78 11.30 20.28
N SER A 808 -5.31 10.11 20.58
CA SER A 808 -6.46 9.96 21.50
C SER A 808 -6.22 10.52 22.90
N TYR A 809 -4.98 10.43 23.41
CA TYR A 809 -4.58 11.01 24.70
C TYR A 809 -4.71 12.54 24.70
N PHE A 810 -4.30 13.20 23.62
CA PHE A 810 -4.40 14.64 23.47
C PHE A 810 -5.82 15.11 23.13
N ALA A 811 -6.55 14.35 22.31
CA ALA A 811 -7.96 14.60 22.03
C ALA A 811 -8.79 14.57 23.32
N ALA A 812 -8.54 13.60 24.21
CA ALA A 812 -9.14 13.54 25.54
C ALA A 812 -8.79 14.78 26.39
N ALA A 813 -7.51 15.19 26.39
CA ALA A 813 -7.03 16.32 27.16
C ALA A 813 -7.58 17.67 26.67
N PHE A 814 -7.70 17.87 25.36
CA PHE A 814 -8.32 19.06 24.76
C PHE A 814 -9.79 19.18 25.13
N LYS A 815 -10.54 18.07 25.01
CA LYS A 815 -11.96 17.98 25.39
C LYS A 815 -12.20 18.24 26.88
N LYS A 816 -11.44 17.58 27.76
CA LYS A 816 -11.60 17.68 29.22
C LYS A 816 -10.95 18.93 29.82
N GLY A 817 -9.97 19.52 29.13
CA GLY A 817 -9.14 20.61 29.65
C GLY A 817 -8.04 20.18 30.61
N ALA A 818 -7.83 18.88 30.80
CA ALA A 818 -6.80 18.33 31.67
C ALA A 818 -6.29 17.00 31.09
N TYR A 819 -4.99 16.74 31.23
CA TYR A 819 -4.39 15.46 30.89
C TYR A 819 -4.87 14.38 31.86
N ALA A 820 -5.25 13.22 31.34
CA ALA A 820 -5.52 12.05 32.17
C ALA A 820 -4.20 11.49 32.73
N PRO A 821 -4.18 10.91 33.94
CA PRO A 821 -3.05 10.13 34.42
C PRO A 821 -2.70 9.01 33.44
N VAL A 822 -1.42 8.74 33.26
CA VAL A 822 -0.94 7.61 32.46
C VAL A 822 -1.16 6.31 33.24
N THR A 823 -2.06 5.46 32.75
CA THR A 823 -2.45 4.18 33.40
C THR A 823 -1.84 2.94 32.78
N LYS A 824 -1.18 3.06 31.62
CA LYS A 824 -0.48 1.99 30.90
C LYS A 824 0.91 2.46 30.52
N ASP A 825 1.92 1.64 30.77
CA ASP A 825 3.25 1.86 30.21
C ASP A 825 3.20 1.62 28.69
N GLN A 826 3.67 2.59 27.90
CA GLN A 826 3.64 2.48 26.44
C GLN A 826 4.74 3.34 25.81
N ILE A 827 5.30 2.85 24.71
CA ILE A 827 6.30 3.56 23.92
C ILE A 827 5.67 3.85 22.56
N PHE A 828 5.74 5.10 22.10
CA PHE A 828 5.48 5.50 20.72
C PHE A 828 6.79 5.99 20.11
N MET A 829 7.12 5.56 18.88
CA MET A 829 8.38 5.91 18.21
C MET A 829 8.14 6.20 16.74
N TRP A 830 8.91 7.14 16.17
CA TRP A 830 8.96 7.34 14.73
C TRP A 830 10.31 7.90 14.27
N ALA A 831 10.64 7.59 13.01
CA ALA A 831 11.84 8.06 12.34
C ALA A 831 11.65 8.03 10.82
N ARG A 832 12.37 8.89 10.09
CA ARG A 832 12.51 8.73 8.62
C ARG A 832 13.30 7.45 8.31
N PRO A 833 13.14 6.85 7.12
CA PRO A 833 13.83 5.61 6.75
C PRO A 833 15.29 5.80 6.34
N HIS A 834 15.79 7.02 6.13
CA HIS A 834 17.18 7.26 5.71
C HIS A 834 17.74 8.62 6.19
N PRO A 835 19.08 8.80 6.22
CA PRO A 835 19.72 10.11 6.41
C PRO A 835 19.23 11.13 5.38
N LYS A 836 18.95 12.37 5.79
CA LYS A 836 18.43 13.40 4.86
C LYS A 836 19.38 13.68 3.68
N ASP A 837 20.68 13.55 3.94
CA ASP A 837 21.76 13.70 2.98
C ASP A 837 22.03 12.43 2.14
N ALA A 838 21.39 11.29 2.43
CA ALA A 838 21.55 10.05 1.65
C ALA A 838 21.11 10.22 0.19
N ASN A 839 21.78 9.54 -0.74
CA ASN A 839 21.45 9.56 -2.17
C ASN A 839 20.58 8.35 -2.52
N ALA A 840 19.50 8.58 -3.29
CA ALA A 840 18.67 7.55 -3.89
C ALA A 840 18.88 7.50 -5.41
N PRO A 841 18.92 6.30 -6.04
CA PRO A 841 19.21 6.11 -7.47
C PRO A 841 17.97 6.31 -8.36
N GLU A 842 17.23 7.41 -8.17
CA GLU A 842 15.99 7.68 -8.91
C GLU A 842 16.01 8.98 -9.73
N SER A 843 14.96 9.22 -10.52
CA SER A 843 14.84 10.40 -11.38
C SER A 843 14.16 11.61 -10.73
N VAL A 844 13.45 11.43 -9.61
CA VAL A 844 12.84 12.55 -8.88
C VAL A 844 13.92 13.14 -7.96
N PRO A 845 14.16 14.48 -7.97
CA PRO A 845 15.14 15.08 -7.07
C PRO A 845 14.65 15.01 -5.61
N ARG A 846 15.55 15.18 -4.63
CA ARG A 846 15.18 15.33 -3.22
C ARG A 846 14.06 16.37 -3.04
N PRO A 847 13.10 16.16 -2.12
CA PRO A 847 12.01 17.10 -1.87
C PRO A 847 12.52 18.47 -1.44
N THR A 848 11.87 19.54 -1.91
CA THR A 848 12.16 20.91 -1.49
C THR A 848 12.11 21.02 0.04
N ASN A 849 13.04 21.76 0.63
CA ASN A 849 13.29 21.92 2.06
C ASN A 849 13.83 20.68 2.81
N TRP A 850 14.22 19.57 2.16
CA TRP A 850 14.78 18.38 2.83
C TRP A 850 15.83 18.68 3.93
N GLN A 851 16.60 19.77 3.79
CA GLN A 851 17.61 20.24 4.73
C GLN A 851 17.07 20.53 6.13
N ILE A 852 15.78 20.93 6.25
CA ILE A 852 15.15 21.35 7.52
C ILE A 852 14.79 20.19 8.44
N THR A 853 15.28 18.98 8.16
CA THR A 853 15.07 17.78 8.98
C THR A 853 16.28 17.40 9.81
N ASP A 854 16.05 16.55 10.81
CA ASP A 854 17.07 15.92 11.65
C ASP A 854 17.08 14.39 11.47
N ASP A 855 18.27 13.80 11.58
CA ASP A 855 18.51 12.37 11.44
C ASP A 855 18.33 11.65 12.79
N LYS A 856 17.09 11.66 13.30
CA LYS A 856 16.74 11.23 14.66
C LYS A 856 15.61 10.20 14.72
N ILE A 857 15.66 9.40 15.79
CA ILE A 857 14.52 8.66 16.32
C ILE A 857 13.81 9.57 17.33
N TRP A 858 12.54 9.84 17.09
CA TRP A 858 11.64 10.55 18.01
C TRP A 858 10.84 9.53 18.82
N ALA A 859 10.75 9.72 20.13
CA ALA A 859 9.98 8.84 21.01
C ALA A 859 9.13 9.62 22.03
N VAL A 860 7.96 9.06 22.34
CA VAL A 860 7.08 9.51 23.43
C VAL A 860 6.85 8.32 24.34
N ILE A 861 7.25 8.46 25.61
CA ILE A 861 7.18 7.40 26.61
C ILE A 861 6.06 7.73 27.59
N PHE A 862 5.12 6.81 27.73
CA PHE A 862 4.13 6.77 28.79
C PHE A 862 4.62 5.82 29.88
N THR A 863 4.66 6.29 31.12
CA THR A 863 5.05 5.50 32.29
C THR A 863 4.09 5.72 33.46
N THR A 864 3.70 4.63 34.12
CA THR A 864 2.84 4.61 35.32
C THR A 864 3.59 4.99 36.60
N ALA A 865 4.88 4.63 36.66
CA ALA A 865 5.82 4.95 37.73
C ALA A 865 7.19 5.31 37.13
N PRO A 866 8.09 6.00 37.87
CA PRO A 866 9.45 6.28 37.39
C PRO A 866 10.15 5.05 36.85
N ALA A 867 10.93 5.23 35.78
CA ALA A 867 11.56 4.14 35.05
C ALA A 867 12.87 4.57 34.40
N THR A 868 13.66 3.60 34.00
CA THR A 868 14.76 3.79 33.05
C THR A 868 14.25 3.44 31.65
N VAL A 869 14.52 4.29 30.66
CA VAL A 869 14.17 4.06 29.25
C VAL A 869 15.45 3.91 28.46
N GLU A 870 15.51 2.92 27.59
CA GLU A 870 16.66 2.65 26.74
C GLU A 870 16.22 2.72 25.28
N LEU A 871 16.83 3.60 24.50
CA LEU A 871 16.59 3.74 23.06
C LEU A 871 17.78 3.19 22.27
N TYR A 872 17.50 2.23 21.40
CA TYR A 872 18.46 1.42 20.65
C TYR A 872 18.43 1.72 19.16
N THR A 873 19.60 1.65 18.53
CA THR A 873 19.79 1.64 17.07
C THR A 873 20.41 0.32 16.58
N THR A 874 21.15 -0.38 17.43
CA THR A 874 21.63 -1.75 17.22
C THR A 874 21.41 -2.57 18.49
N ALA A 875 21.80 -3.85 18.51
CA ALA A 875 21.68 -4.68 19.71
C ALA A 875 22.50 -4.17 20.92
N THR A 876 23.55 -3.37 20.67
CA THR A 876 24.49 -2.89 21.70
C THR A 876 24.58 -1.37 21.81
N ASP A 877 24.27 -0.62 20.75
CA ASP A 877 24.20 0.84 20.78
C ASP A 877 22.86 1.29 21.38
N LYS A 878 22.90 1.75 22.64
CA LYS A 878 21.76 2.31 23.36
C LYS A 878 22.09 3.62 24.07
N VAL A 879 21.13 4.53 24.10
CA VAL A 879 21.12 5.70 25.00
C VAL A 879 20.11 5.44 26.11
N THR A 880 20.51 5.72 27.35
CA THR A 880 19.72 5.45 28.56
C THR A 880 19.25 6.75 29.19
N PHE A 881 17.98 6.81 29.57
CA PHE A 881 17.31 7.97 30.16
C PHE A 881 16.59 7.54 31.44
N ASN A 882 16.63 8.37 32.48
CA ASN A 882 15.73 8.20 33.62
C ASN A 882 14.52 9.11 33.43
N VAL A 883 13.31 8.55 33.51
CA VAL A 883 12.06 9.27 33.29
C VAL A 883 11.17 9.22 34.53
N PRO A 884 10.45 10.31 34.87
CA PRO A 884 9.40 10.28 35.90
C PRO A 884 8.20 9.48 35.40
N ALA A 885 7.20 9.28 36.27
CA ALA A 885 5.86 8.87 35.82
C ALA A 885 5.22 9.95 34.92
N GLY A 886 4.29 9.55 34.06
CA GLY A 886 3.60 10.40 33.11
C GLY A 886 4.13 10.26 31.69
N MET A 887 4.05 11.36 30.91
CA MET A 887 4.51 11.42 29.53
C MET A 887 5.87 12.13 29.44
N THR A 888 6.87 11.46 28.85
CA THR A 888 8.18 12.06 28.53
C THR A 888 8.43 12.05 27.03
N LYS A 889 8.90 13.17 26.48
CA LYS A 889 9.43 13.27 25.11
C LYS A 889 10.93 12.94 25.12
N LEU A 890 11.36 11.96 24.34
CA LEU A 890 12.77 11.58 24.19
C LEU A 890 13.17 11.55 22.71
N SER A 891 14.45 11.71 22.42
CA SER A 891 15.00 11.41 21.09
C SER A 891 16.45 10.95 21.19
N ARG A 892 16.92 10.28 20.14
CA ARG A 892 18.34 9.98 19.93
C ARG A 892 18.67 10.11 18.44
N ASP A 893 19.94 10.26 18.12
CA ASP A 893 20.40 10.18 16.74
C ASP A 893 20.20 8.76 16.19
N SER A 894 19.76 8.68 14.94
CA SER A 894 19.63 7.45 14.18
C SER A 894 21.02 6.98 13.72
N ALA A 895 21.34 5.70 13.90
CA ALA A 895 22.58 5.14 13.36
C ALA A 895 22.34 4.63 11.94
N PRO A 896 23.19 4.98 10.95
CA PRO A 896 23.12 4.41 9.61
C PRO A 896 23.07 2.88 9.65
N ASP A 897 22.18 2.30 8.85
CA ASP A 897 21.93 0.87 8.71
C ASP A 897 21.42 0.13 9.97
N GLY A 898 21.15 0.88 11.06
CA GLY A 898 20.52 0.40 12.29
C GLY A 898 18.99 0.32 12.21
N GLY A 899 18.36 -0.18 13.27
CA GLY A 899 16.90 -0.11 13.46
C GLY A 899 16.51 1.01 14.41
N MET A 900 15.28 0.93 14.93
CA MET A 900 14.86 1.68 16.12
C MET A 900 14.19 0.70 17.09
N LYS A 901 14.57 0.75 18.36
CA LYS A 901 13.92 -0.01 19.43
C LYS A 901 13.90 0.82 20.72
N GLY A 902 12.84 0.72 21.49
CA GLY A 902 12.71 1.32 22.81
C GLY A 902 12.34 0.27 23.84
N THR A 903 12.88 0.38 25.06
CA THR A 903 12.44 -0.43 26.21
C THR A 903 12.24 0.43 27.44
N ILE A 904 11.18 0.17 28.20
CA ILE A 904 10.98 0.66 29.56
C ILE A 904 11.50 -0.42 30.52
N VAL A 905 12.37 -0.03 31.44
CA VAL A 905 13.04 -0.90 32.40
C VAL A 905 12.73 -0.43 33.82
N ARG A 906 12.32 -1.36 34.69
CA ARG A 906 12.21 -1.14 36.14
C ARG A 906 12.83 -2.30 36.90
N ASN A 907 13.56 -2.01 37.97
CA ASN A 907 14.23 -3.01 38.82
C ASN A 907 15.10 -4.01 38.04
N GLY A 908 15.74 -3.55 36.94
CA GLY A 908 16.56 -4.38 36.05
C GLY A 908 15.80 -5.24 35.03
N ALA A 909 14.46 -5.24 35.04
CA ALA A 909 13.63 -5.98 34.09
C ALA A 909 12.99 -5.06 33.04
N VAL A 910 12.97 -5.50 31.78
CA VAL A 910 12.19 -4.86 30.71
C VAL A 910 10.71 -5.13 30.97
N VAL A 911 9.91 -4.07 31.12
CA VAL A 911 8.45 -4.16 31.33
C VAL A 911 7.65 -3.87 30.07
N VAL A 912 8.22 -3.12 29.12
CA VAL A 912 7.64 -2.81 27.80
C VAL A 912 8.76 -2.73 26.77
N GLU A 913 8.52 -3.28 25.57
CA GLU A 913 9.40 -3.16 24.41
C GLU A 913 8.60 -2.66 23.20
N CYS A 914 9.13 -1.66 22.48
CA CYS A 914 8.71 -1.31 21.12
C CYS A 914 9.87 -1.63 20.17
N ASN A 915 9.65 -2.51 19.21
CA ASN A 915 10.68 -3.02 18.31
C ASN A 915 10.05 -3.31 16.93
N PRO A 916 9.89 -2.29 16.07
CA PRO A 916 9.32 -2.44 14.72
C PRO A 916 10.18 -3.36 13.83
N ILE A 917 9.81 -4.64 13.81
CA ILE A 917 10.47 -5.68 13.00
C ILE A 917 10.33 -5.33 11.52
N GLY A 918 11.47 -5.03 10.87
CA GLY A 918 11.52 -4.66 9.45
C GLY A 918 11.85 -3.18 9.21
N TYR A 919 11.76 -2.31 10.22
CA TYR A 919 12.31 -0.96 10.11
C TYR A 919 13.83 -0.99 10.09
N ARG A 920 14.42 -0.22 9.17
CA ARG A 920 15.86 -0.01 9.04
C ARG A 920 16.12 1.42 8.56
N TYR A 921 17.14 2.05 9.13
CA TYR A 921 17.59 3.38 8.76
C TYR A 921 18.62 3.30 7.63
N GLU A 922 18.15 3.11 6.41
CA GLU A 922 18.97 2.77 5.25
C GLU A 922 19.97 3.88 4.90
N SER A 923 21.27 3.55 4.89
CA SER A 923 22.30 4.50 4.43
C SER A 923 22.28 4.75 2.91
N ARG A 924 21.58 3.89 2.17
CA ARG A 924 21.48 3.86 0.70
C ARG A 924 20.03 3.54 0.29
N PRO A 925 19.09 4.49 0.44
CA PRO A 925 17.69 4.27 0.15
C PRO A 925 17.45 4.08 -1.36
N GLY A 926 16.43 3.30 -1.73
CA GLY A 926 16.00 3.16 -3.12
C GLY A 926 15.22 4.37 -3.67
N VAL A 927 14.61 5.16 -2.77
CA VAL A 927 13.77 6.35 -3.05
C VAL A 927 14.06 7.41 -1.98
N TYR A 928 13.98 8.70 -2.31
CA TYR A 928 14.05 9.82 -1.37
C TYR A 928 12.80 9.91 -0.48
N ASN A 929 12.53 8.84 0.27
CA ASN A 929 11.37 8.72 1.12
C ASN A 929 11.56 9.49 2.44
N PHE A 930 10.97 10.68 2.54
CA PHE A 930 10.92 11.48 3.76
C PHE A 930 9.63 11.23 4.58
N ASN A 931 8.86 10.17 4.31
CA ASN A 931 7.80 9.69 5.18
C ASN A 931 8.38 9.16 6.51
N ALA A 932 7.55 8.91 7.52
CA ALA A 932 7.96 8.38 8.81
C ALA A 932 7.52 6.92 8.98
N ALA A 933 8.43 6.05 9.38
CA ALA A 933 8.00 4.79 9.98
C ALA A 933 7.53 5.08 11.40
N VAL A 934 6.33 4.62 11.78
CA VAL A 934 5.73 4.88 13.09
C VAL A 934 5.43 3.55 13.78
N ALA A 935 5.72 3.46 15.07
CA ALA A 935 5.56 2.24 15.85
C ALA A 935 5.08 2.52 17.28
N MET A 936 4.43 1.53 17.89
CA MET A 936 4.15 1.51 19.32
C MET A 936 4.32 0.11 19.92
N SER A 937 4.52 0.04 21.24
CA SER A 937 4.56 -1.18 22.05
C SER A 937 3.16 -1.73 22.41
#